data_AF-A0A2H0WBQ8-F1
#
_entry.id   AF-A0A2H0WBQ8-F1
#
_cell.length_a   1.000
_cell.length_b   1.000
_cell.length_c   1.000
_cell.angle_alpha   90.00
_cell.angle_beta   90.00
_cell.angle_gamma   90.00
#
_symmetry.space_group_name_H-M   'P 1'
#
loop_
_entity.id
_entity.type
_entity.pdbx_description
1 polymer ?
#
loop_
_entity_poly.entity_id
_entity_poly.type
_entity_poly.pdbx_seq_one_letter_code
_entity_poly.pdbx_strand_id
1 'polypeptide(L)'
;MITGSIGSGKTSGTILPYLEQILKNFSPKPSLLLIDPKGTFLKAAKKIIENEKLEKNMFHIHLDGDVTFNPIYVENALQRSRFLEVAQMVRAAATNYIGKQFDSPFWEISAFNLMKNALVYCAAVKEYYTLRDLYEVIIRANKDNLWDDLIEAKRAGLKNESNESTGGKLGPEEIYNINCAIEYFQNEYRQLEDKVRTGILATSTSFLNQFQEYRAAKIFCPKKEDLKIKSMDELVDSGKMILFDITTPALAKSMGTFVKLHYQQALLNRLADTERDKSVSGVIIIDEYQDVVTVSSGSTIGDEKCLAKGREANTITIAATQSYSTLENAIGRDKATKELIQNFRTRIACHSADLNTIKLFQELVGKEEQPKTTHNISEMSQHTNRNYLIGGFDAQDANITESYSTSPQKDYALTGREFSSLQSFEAFGLLYDGVQTRFEKIFLKPHFLRKPNTAHKKLIKLLASTAAGIILILTGVLNRAEAFPNVCSVVKAREFRSCLDFKVSGAMCGWPVPRPCARLEYYVPQTFVELSPDGGATHFKELPGVAAQLATLGPKSKIPFGSEGINDSQSYHAHVLGVPLASIPFSLLPCGGARPPKMCFDAMSEHIHDHWATGMGDLLQPLFLAWSASPKACLITGALSSATGGSGSRFSAPESPMCSVPFPKLPTFLPSSHPVCNGWGIFYPRYGTYDGPASLTGALMIGSRMRSLASEVFRSSPSSIDEKWQMISPQSSSCFREGQNLGILETAKNVRELGRLTGGGLKGHLFVAWKKVSCKRDWPTVPAYYAAIEAMGAVCQGLGGGSR
;
A
#
# COMPACT_ATOMS: atom_id res chain seq x y z
N MET A 1 5.51 15.01 -12.39
CA MET A 1 4.83 14.08 -11.46
C MET A 1 4.79 12.69 -12.06
N ILE A 2 5.06 11.66 -11.25
CA ILE A 2 4.98 10.26 -11.63
C ILE A 2 3.88 9.58 -10.80
N THR A 3 2.97 8.86 -11.43
CA THR A 3 1.92 8.07 -10.77
C THR A 3 2.03 6.59 -11.15
N GLY A 4 1.48 5.69 -10.34
CA GLY A 4 1.45 4.27 -10.65
C GLY A 4 1.42 3.39 -9.41
N SER A 5 0.90 2.18 -9.55
CA SER A 5 0.83 1.20 -8.46
C SER A 5 2.23 0.74 -8.01
N ILE A 6 2.29 0.07 -6.86
CA ILE A 6 3.51 -0.58 -6.37
C ILE A 6 4.01 -1.59 -7.42
N GLY A 7 5.33 -1.65 -7.65
CA GLY A 7 5.92 -2.59 -8.60
C GLY A 7 5.82 -2.20 -10.09
N SER A 8 5.20 -1.06 -10.43
CA SER A 8 5.08 -0.58 -11.81
C SER A 8 6.40 -0.04 -12.41
N GLY A 9 7.44 0.11 -11.60
CA GLY A 9 8.74 0.64 -12.02
C GLY A 9 8.93 2.15 -11.82
N LYS A 10 8.08 2.82 -11.03
CA LYS A 10 8.20 4.26 -10.70
C LYS A 10 9.64 4.62 -10.27
N THR A 11 10.10 4.09 -9.15
CA THR A 11 11.39 4.50 -8.56
C THR A 11 12.58 4.08 -9.43
N SER A 12 12.62 2.81 -9.86
CA SER A 12 13.74 2.25 -10.61
C SER A 12 13.81 2.68 -12.07
N GLY A 13 12.67 2.97 -12.70
CA GLY A 13 12.56 3.38 -14.10
C GLY A 13 12.48 4.89 -14.32
N THR A 14 12.23 5.68 -13.27
CA THR A 14 12.13 7.15 -13.37
C THR A 14 13.05 7.86 -12.37
N ILE A 15 12.77 7.84 -11.06
CA ILE A 15 13.49 8.62 -10.04
C ILE A 15 15.00 8.40 -10.09
N LEU A 16 15.47 7.15 -10.03
CA LEU A 16 16.91 6.85 -9.99
C LEU A 16 17.62 7.23 -11.31
N PRO A 17 17.11 6.85 -12.50
CA PRO A 17 17.68 7.33 -13.76
C PRO A 17 17.68 8.86 -13.90
N TYR A 18 16.66 9.55 -13.39
CA TYR A 18 16.60 11.02 -13.45
C TYR A 18 17.62 11.66 -12.52
N LEU A 19 17.76 11.15 -11.29
CA LEU A 19 18.80 11.60 -10.36
C LEU A 19 20.20 11.45 -10.98
N GLU A 20 20.49 10.28 -11.56
CA GLU A 20 21.78 10.02 -12.21
C GLU A 20 22.03 10.99 -13.39
N GLN A 21 21.03 11.23 -14.23
CA GLN A 21 21.14 12.18 -15.35
C GLN A 21 21.32 13.62 -14.88
N ILE A 22 20.58 14.04 -13.84
CA ILE A 22 20.70 15.38 -13.26
C ILE A 22 22.12 15.58 -12.73
N LEU A 23 22.62 14.64 -11.92
CA LEU A 23 23.96 14.73 -11.34
C LEU A 23 25.05 14.71 -12.41
N LYS A 24 24.90 13.97 -13.50
CA LYS A 24 25.89 13.95 -14.59
C LYS A 24 25.88 15.22 -15.43
N ASN A 25 24.70 15.68 -15.83
CA ASN A 25 24.57 16.67 -16.90
C ASN A 25 24.47 18.13 -16.41
N PHE A 26 24.09 18.36 -15.16
CA PHE A 26 23.96 19.73 -14.65
C PHE A 26 25.35 20.30 -14.30
N SER A 27 25.55 21.57 -14.69
CA SER A 27 26.71 22.39 -14.36
C SER A 27 26.25 23.84 -14.19
N PRO A 28 26.40 24.46 -13.00
CA PRO A 28 26.93 23.90 -11.76
C PRO A 28 26.09 22.73 -11.21
N LYS A 29 26.67 21.94 -10.28
CA LYS A 29 25.93 20.83 -9.66
C LYS A 29 24.75 21.41 -8.85
N PRO A 30 23.54 20.83 -9.01
CA PRO A 30 22.35 21.37 -8.36
C PRO A 30 22.38 21.08 -6.86
N SER A 31 21.70 21.91 -6.08
CA SER A 31 21.30 21.49 -4.74
C SER A 31 20.17 20.46 -4.85
N LEU A 32 20.15 19.49 -3.94
CA LEU A 32 19.21 18.38 -3.99
C LEU A 32 18.51 18.20 -2.65
N LEU A 33 17.21 17.96 -2.68
CA LEU A 33 16.44 17.43 -1.57
C LEU A 33 15.84 16.09 -1.99
N LEU A 34 16.26 15.00 -1.34
CA LEU A 34 15.76 13.65 -1.56
C LEU A 34 14.98 13.20 -0.32
N ILE A 35 13.66 13.03 -0.44
CA ILE A 35 12.79 12.59 0.67
C ILE A 35 12.24 11.20 0.37
N ASP A 36 12.49 10.26 1.28
CA ASP A 36 12.10 8.86 1.20
C ASP A 36 11.49 8.40 2.53
N PRO A 37 10.19 8.66 2.77
CA PRO A 37 9.54 8.34 4.04
C PRO A 37 9.58 6.83 4.37
N LYS A 38 9.82 5.97 3.39
CA LYS A 38 9.87 4.50 3.53
C LYS A 38 11.29 3.91 3.50
N GLY A 39 12.33 4.74 3.30
CA GLY A 39 13.72 4.32 3.23
C GLY A 39 14.05 3.31 2.11
N THR A 40 13.28 3.32 1.02
CA THR A 40 13.37 2.33 -0.06
C THR A 40 14.26 2.72 -1.25
N PHE A 41 14.46 4.03 -1.52
CA PHE A 41 15.27 4.54 -2.62
C PHE A 41 16.58 5.22 -2.21
N LEU A 42 16.70 5.78 -1.00
CA LEU A 42 17.89 6.55 -0.62
C LEU A 42 19.18 5.73 -0.66
N LYS A 43 19.12 4.43 -0.35
CA LYS A 43 20.29 3.55 -0.45
C LYS A 43 20.86 3.51 -1.86
N ALA A 44 20.01 3.50 -2.89
CA ALA A 44 20.45 3.53 -4.28
C ALA A 44 20.90 4.94 -4.70
N ALA A 45 20.17 5.98 -4.25
CA ALA A 45 20.54 7.36 -4.51
C ALA A 45 21.93 7.72 -3.95
N LYS A 46 22.26 7.28 -2.73
CA LYS A 46 23.58 7.45 -2.12
C LYS A 46 24.70 6.89 -2.98
N LYS A 47 24.53 5.67 -3.51
CA LYS A 47 25.52 5.06 -4.42
C LYS A 47 25.70 5.88 -5.69
N ILE A 48 24.63 6.46 -6.23
CA ILE A 48 24.72 7.35 -7.40
C ILE A 48 25.53 8.60 -7.05
N ILE A 49 25.28 9.21 -5.89
CA ILE A 49 26.00 10.40 -5.40
C ILE A 49 27.49 10.09 -5.17
N GLU A 50 27.80 8.95 -4.55
CA GLU A 50 29.17 8.46 -4.31
C GLU A 50 29.91 8.20 -5.62
N ASN A 51 29.24 7.60 -6.62
CA ASN A 51 29.84 7.36 -7.95
C ASN A 51 30.21 8.67 -8.66
N GLU A 52 29.46 9.75 -8.41
CA GLU A 52 29.74 11.09 -8.93
C GLU A 52 30.71 11.87 -8.03
N LYS A 53 31.24 11.26 -6.95
CA LYS A 53 32.20 11.84 -5.99
C LYS A 53 31.68 13.09 -5.26
N LEU A 54 30.39 13.09 -4.92
CA LEU A 54 29.70 14.21 -4.27
C LEU A 54 29.34 13.94 -2.81
N GLU A 55 29.91 12.90 -2.19
CA GLU A 55 29.63 12.47 -0.82
C GLU A 55 29.89 13.57 0.23
N LYS A 56 30.88 14.43 0.02
CA LYS A 56 31.21 15.55 0.92
C LYS A 56 30.15 16.67 0.92
N ASN A 57 29.26 16.67 -0.06
CA ASN A 57 28.19 17.64 -0.19
C ASN A 57 26.85 17.10 0.35
N MET A 58 26.84 15.88 0.89
CA MET A 58 25.66 15.16 1.34
C MET A 58 25.41 15.33 2.84
N PHE A 59 24.20 15.78 3.19
CA PHE A 59 23.68 15.91 4.55
C PHE A 59 22.52 14.92 4.71
N HIS A 60 22.78 13.82 5.40
CA HIS A 60 21.79 12.76 5.58
C HIS A 60 21.11 12.85 6.94
N ILE A 61 19.83 13.26 6.94
CA ILE A 61 18.98 13.36 8.12
C ILE A 61 18.23 12.04 8.31
N HIS A 62 18.55 11.32 9.39
CA HIS A 62 17.86 10.10 9.84
C HIS A 62 17.97 9.98 11.36
N LEU A 63 17.11 9.19 12.02
CA LEU A 63 17.00 9.13 13.49
C LEU A 63 18.26 8.68 14.26
N ASP A 64 19.27 8.12 13.58
CA ASP A 64 20.56 7.71 14.16
C ASP A 64 21.73 8.59 13.68
N GLY A 65 21.44 9.62 12.89
CA GLY A 65 22.45 10.45 12.26
C GLY A 65 23.03 11.51 13.21
N ASP A 66 24.06 12.18 12.70
CA ASP A 66 24.72 13.33 13.35
C ASP A 66 24.37 14.67 12.67
N VAL A 67 23.64 14.64 11.55
CA VAL A 67 23.16 15.83 10.85
C VAL A 67 21.97 16.41 11.62
N THR A 68 22.22 17.57 12.23
CA THR A 68 21.25 18.31 13.03
C THR A 68 20.82 19.59 12.32
N PHE A 69 19.57 20.00 12.56
CA PHE A 69 18.95 21.17 11.95
C PHE A 69 17.89 21.74 12.88
N ASN A 70 17.93 23.03 13.19
CA ASN A 70 16.85 23.68 13.93
C ASN A 70 15.87 24.36 12.94
N PRO A 71 14.63 23.87 12.83
CA PRO A 71 13.68 24.37 11.84
C PRO A 71 12.94 25.64 12.30
N ILE A 72 13.03 26.08 13.55
CA ILE A 72 12.31 27.30 13.98
C ILE A 72 13.20 28.47 14.32
N TYR A 73 14.51 28.25 14.42
CA TYR A 73 15.46 29.31 14.69
C TYR A 73 15.92 29.97 13.39
N VAL A 74 15.72 31.28 13.31
CA VAL A 74 16.24 32.16 12.26
C VAL A 74 16.74 33.42 12.92
N GLU A 75 17.89 33.92 12.46
CA GLU A 75 18.43 35.18 12.96
C GLU A 75 17.48 36.33 12.63
N ASN A 76 17.39 37.31 13.54
CA ASN A 76 16.51 38.47 13.43
C ASN A 76 15.06 38.06 13.12
N ALA A 77 14.55 37.03 13.80
CA ALA A 77 13.22 36.47 13.56
C ALA A 77 12.09 37.53 13.64
N LEU A 78 12.28 38.57 14.47
CA LEU A 78 11.32 39.66 14.66
C LEU A 78 11.33 40.72 13.54
N GLN A 79 12.24 40.61 12.58
CA GLN A 79 12.37 41.51 11.44
C GLN A 79 11.89 40.84 10.15
N ARG A 80 11.42 41.65 9.19
CA ARG A 80 10.94 41.22 7.86
C ARG A 80 9.91 40.09 7.92
N SER A 81 9.10 40.05 8.97
CA SER A 81 8.11 38.99 9.22
C SER A 81 8.66 37.54 9.22
N ARG A 82 9.95 37.32 9.49
CA ARG A 82 10.57 35.98 9.47
C ARG A 82 9.92 34.98 10.44
N PHE A 83 9.51 35.44 11.64
CA PHE A 83 8.78 34.60 12.59
C PHE A 83 7.44 34.10 12.04
N LEU A 84 6.79 34.89 11.17
CA LEU A 84 5.51 34.53 10.56
C LEU A 84 5.70 33.43 9.52
N GLU A 85 6.77 33.50 8.72
CA GLU A 85 7.14 32.43 7.78
C GLU A 85 7.37 31.11 8.52
N VAL A 86 8.12 31.15 9.63
CA VAL A 86 8.32 29.98 10.50
C VAL A 86 6.99 29.46 11.04
N ALA A 87 6.13 30.34 11.57
CA ALA A 87 4.81 29.94 12.09
C ALA A 87 3.96 29.26 11.00
N GLN A 88 4.02 29.76 9.76
CA GLN A 88 3.29 29.20 8.62
C GLN A 88 3.84 27.83 8.20
N MET A 89 5.16 27.63 8.26
CA MET A 89 5.78 26.33 8.03
C MET A 89 5.37 25.31 9.09
N VAL A 90 5.38 25.70 10.37
CA VAL A 90 4.93 24.83 11.47
C VAL A 90 3.45 24.47 11.29
N ARG A 91 2.60 25.44 10.91
CA ARG A 91 1.19 25.19 10.60
C ARG A 91 1.02 24.20 9.46
N ALA A 92 1.72 24.40 8.33
CA ALA A 92 1.61 23.51 7.18
C ALA A 92 2.05 22.07 7.51
N ALA A 93 3.14 21.92 8.27
CA ALA A 93 3.59 20.62 8.76
C ALA A 93 2.59 19.97 9.73
N ALA A 94 2.00 20.76 10.65
CA ALA A 94 0.97 20.28 11.57
C ALA A 94 -0.31 19.82 10.85
N THR A 95 -0.79 20.58 9.85
CA THR A 95 -1.96 20.20 9.05
C THR A 95 -1.75 18.89 8.30
N ASN A 96 -0.57 18.70 7.68
CA ASN A 96 -0.23 17.45 7.01
C ASN A 96 -0.16 16.28 8.02
N TYR A 97 0.41 16.50 9.22
CA TYR A 97 0.52 15.47 10.26
C TYR A 97 -0.85 15.02 10.82
N ILE A 98 -1.69 15.98 11.23
CA ILE A 98 -2.96 15.71 11.92
C ILE A 98 -4.01 15.14 10.94
N GLY A 99 -3.97 15.55 9.68
CA GLY A 99 -5.01 15.21 8.70
C GLY A 99 -6.33 15.91 8.99
N LYS A 100 -7.42 15.48 8.32
CA LYS A 100 -8.78 16.02 8.54
C LYS A 100 -9.33 15.60 9.90
N GLN A 101 -9.00 16.35 10.95
CA GLN A 101 -9.55 16.11 12.29
C GLN A 101 -10.29 17.31 12.89
N PHE A 102 -10.11 18.53 12.36
CA PHE A 102 -10.83 19.70 12.85
C PHE A 102 -12.05 19.99 11.97
N ASP A 103 -13.24 19.67 12.49
CA ASP A 103 -14.52 20.02 11.88
C ASP A 103 -14.77 21.54 11.81
N SER A 104 -13.94 22.36 12.48
CA SER A 104 -14.07 23.82 12.53
C SER A 104 -12.76 24.56 12.27
N PRO A 105 -12.74 25.55 11.34
CA PRO A 105 -11.60 26.44 11.10
C PRO A 105 -11.11 27.22 12.33
N PHE A 106 -11.97 27.41 13.34
CA PHE A 106 -11.66 28.16 14.54
C PHE A 106 -10.44 27.60 15.31
N TRP A 107 -10.37 26.27 15.47
CA TRP A 107 -9.31 25.63 16.24
C TRP A 107 -7.95 25.76 15.55
N GLU A 108 -7.92 25.61 14.23
CA GLU A 108 -6.70 25.74 13.43
C GLU A 108 -6.17 27.18 13.46
N ILE A 109 -7.06 28.18 13.28
CA ILE A 109 -6.69 29.60 13.31
C ILE A 109 -6.20 30.00 14.70
N SER A 110 -6.90 29.57 15.75
CA SER A 110 -6.54 29.92 17.13
C SER A 110 -5.22 29.28 17.57
N ALA A 111 -4.99 28.02 17.18
CA ALA A 111 -3.72 27.34 17.44
C ALA A 111 -2.55 28.01 16.69
N PHE A 112 -2.78 28.42 15.45
CA PHE A 112 -1.80 29.20 14.69
C PHE A 112 -1.48 30.53 15.38
N ASN A 113 -2.49 31.27 15.87
CA ASN A 113 -2.27 32.54 16.56
C ASN A 113 -1.48 32.36 17.87
N LEU A 114 -1.79 31.33 18.66
CA LEU A 114 -1.03 31.02 19.87
C LEU A 114 0.43 30.70 19.54
N MET A 115 0.65 29.83 18.55
CA MET A 115 1.98 29.43 18.09
C MET A 115 2.80 30.59 17.53
N LYS A 116 2.18 31.47 16.72
CA LYS A 116 2.80 32.67 16.16
C LYS A 116 3.30 33.60 17.27
N ASN A 117 2.47 33.88 18.27
CA ASN A 117 2.86 34.76 19.37
C ASN A 117 3.85 34.09 20.34
N ALA A 118 3.79 32.76 20.50
CA ALA A 118 4.80 32.00 21.24
C ALA A 118 6.18 32.03 20.55
N LEU A 119 6.24 32.05 19.21
CA LEU A 119 7.49 32.27 18.46
C LEU A 119 8.04 33.67 18.66
N VAL A 120 7.20 34.71 18.66
CA VAL A 120 7.62 36.08 19.01
C VAL A 120 8.20 36.13 20.41
N TYR A 121 7.55 35.47 21.38
CA TYR A 121 8.08 35.34 22.73
C TYR A 121 9.45 34.66 22.75
N CYS A 122 9.61 33.53 22.06
CA CYS A 122 10.89 32.83 22.01
C CYS A 122 12.00 33.73 21.44
N ALA A 123 11.71 34.45 20.34
CA ALA A 123 12.68 35.32 19.69
C ALA A 123 13.03 36.58 20.51
N ALA A 124 12.08 37.11 21.30
CA ALA A 124 12.31 38.29 22.13
C ALA A 124 13.04 37.98 23.44
N VAL A 125 12.78 36.81 24.04
CA VAL A 125 13.25 36.47 25.39
C VAL A 125 14.48 35.57 25.37
N LYS A 126 14.71 34.79 24.30
CA LYS A 126 15.82 33.83 24.22
C LYS A 126 16.75 34.15 23.05
N GLU A 127 18.06 34.03 23.27
CA GLU A 127 19.08 34.17 22.20
C GLU A 127 19.04 33.00 21.19
N TYR A 128 18.61 31.83 21.64
CA TYR A 128 18.43 30.62 20.84
C TYR A 128 17.26 29.82 21.40
N TYR A 129 16.45 29.24 20.52
CA TYR A 129 15.25 28.50 20.88
C TYR A 129 14.97 27.38 19.88
N THR A 130 14.32 26.33 20.35
CA THR A 130 14.02 25.09 19.61
C THR A 130 12.53 24.74 19.70
N LEU A 131 12.08 23.74 18.95
CA LEU A 131 10.69 23.27 19.03
C LEU A 131 10.28 22.86 20.45
N ARG A 132 11.23 22.41 21.27
CA ARG A 132 11.01 22.13 22.68
C ARG A 132 10.73 23.40 23.48
N ASP A 133 11.49 24.47 23.28
CA ASP A 133 11.23 25.77 23.91
C ASP A 133 9.86 26.32 23.51
N LEU A 134 9.51 26.21 22.22
CA LEU A 134 8.21 26.61 21.71
C LEU A 134 7.07 25.84 22.39
N TYR A 135 7.23 24.52 22.54
CA TYR A 135 6.28 23.69 23.28
C TYR A 135 6.13 24.17 24.74
N GLU A 136 7.24 24.41 25.43
CA GLU A 136 7.24 24.87 26.83
C GLU A 136 6.53 26.23 26.99
N VAL A 137 6.77 27.17 26.07
CA VAL A 137 6.10 28.47 26.04
C VAL A 137 4.59 28.32 25.81
N ILE A 138 4.16 27.46 24.88
CA ILE A 138 2.73 27.20 24.65
C ILE A 138 2.05 26.64 25.90
N ILE A 139 2.71 25.75 26.64
CA ILE A 139 2.19 25.22 27.91
C ILE A 139 2.11 26.32 28.98
N ARG A 140 3.14 27.15 29.09
CA ARG A 140 3.18 28.27 30.05
C ARG A 140 2.11 29.31 29.77
N ALA A 141 1.74 29.55 28.50
CA ALA A 141 0.73 30.53 28.12
C ALA A 141 -0.64 30.34 28.81
N ASN A 142 -0.97 29.12 29.26
CA ASN A 142 -2.24 28.87 29.97
C ASN A 142 -2.14 29.06 31.50
N LYS A 143 -0.93 29.14 32.06
CA LYS A 143 -0.66 29.19 33.50
C LYS A 143 -0.04 30.52 33.95
N ASP A 144 0.81 31.09 33.12
CA ASP A 144 1.69 32.20 33.47
C ASP A 144 1.35 33.45 32.65
N ASN A 145 1.76 34.61 33.17
CA ASN A 145 1.62 35.91 32.50
C ASN A 145 2.83 36.16 31.57
N LEU A 146 2.83 35.56 30.38
CA LEU A 146 3.96 35.70 29.44
C LEU A 146 4.23 37.14 28.96
N TRP A 147 3.26 38.05 29.10
CA TRP A 147 3.45 39.45 28.71
C TRP A 147 4.41 40.21 29.64
N ASP A 148 4.57 39.80 30.90
CA ASP A 148 5.50 40.45 31.83
C ASP A 148 6.95 40.25 31.37
N ASP A 149 7.31 39.01 30.99
CA ASP A 149 8.61 38.66 30.41
C ASP A 149 8.87 39.45 29.10
N LEU A 150 7.85 39.63 28.26
CA LEU A 150 7.95 40.41 27.02
C LEU A 150 8.17 41.90 27.28
N ILE A 151 7.50 42.48 28.29
CA ILE A 151 7.70 43.87 28.70
C ILE A 151 9.12 44.07 29.21
N GLU A 152 9.64 43.12 29.99
CA GLU A 152 11.03 43.14 30.47
C GLU A 152 12.03 43.04 29.31
N ALA A 153 11.86 42.07 28.42
CA ALA A 153 12.70 41.91 27.23
C ALA A 153 12.71 43.17 26.36
N LYS A 154 11.54 43.79 26.14
CA LYS A 154 11.43 45.08 25.44
C LYS A 154 12.20 46.20 26.15
N ARG A 155 12.08 46.31 27.48
CA ARG A 155 12.80 47.32 28.28
C ARG A 155 14.31 47.10 28.24
N ALA A 156 14.77 45.85 28.31
CA ALA A 156 16.18 45.50 28.20
C ALA A 156 16.74 45.84 26.81
N GLY A 157 16.05 45.44 25.74
CA GLY A 157 16.45 45.73 24.36
C GLY A 157 16.44 47.21 23.96
N LEU A 158 15.70 48.06 24.70
CA LEU A 158 15.74 49.52 24.55
C LEU A 158 16.96 50.17 25.24
N LYS A 159 17.56 49.49 26.24
CA LYS A 159 18.70 49.98 27.04
C LYS A 159 20.07 49.56 26.49
N ASN A 160 20.14 48.55 25.62
CA ASN A 160 21.39 48.05 25.05
C ASN A 160 21.92 49.01 23.97
N GLU A 161 22.80 49.95 24.36
CA GLU A 161 23.47 50.87 23.42
C GLU A 161 24.79 50.31 22.85
N SER A 162 25.34 49.22 23.40
CA SER A 162 26.65 48.70 22.97
C SER A 162 26.93 47.28 23.48
N ASN A 163 26.58 46.25 22.72
CA ASN A 163 27.24 44.93 22.83
C ASN A 163 27.16 44.20 21.49
N GLU A 164 28.31 43.74 20.98
CA GLU A 164 28.46 42.99 19.72
C GLU A 164 27.81 41.59 19.75
N SER A 165 27.41 41.11 20.93
CA SER A 165 26.87 39.75 21.13
C SER A 165 25.34 39.66 21.17
N THR A 166 24.62 40.77 21.44
CA THR A 166 23.14 40.84 21.45
C THR A 166 22.71 42.01 20.58
N GLY A 167 22.56 41.74 19.28
CA GLY A 167 22.46 42.73 18.21
C GLY A 167 21.69 44.01 18.55
N GLY A 168 22.41 45.10 18.78
CA GLY A 168 21.92 46.47 18.74
C GLY A 168 20.71 46.82 19.62
N LYS A 169 20.30 48.08 19.53
CA LYS A 169 19.03 48.56 20.08
C LYS A 169 17.88 48.03 19.22
N LEU A 170 16.80 47.53 19.86
CA LEU A 170 15.63 47.01 19.13
C LEU A 170 15.08 48.05 18.15
N GLY A 171 14.82 47.63 16.92
CA GLY A 171 14.22 48.47 15.89
C GLY A 171 12.72 48.67 16.06
N PRO A 172 12.11 49.64 15.34
CA PRO A 172 10.67 49.89 15.40
C PRO A 172 9.79 48.69 15.04
N GLU A 173 10.20 47.89 14.04
CA GLU A 173 9.48 46.67 13.62
C GLU A 173 9.45 45.64 14.74
N GLU A 174 10.59 45.43 15.41
CA GLU A 174 10.72 44.45 16.49
C GLU A 174 9.89 44.86 17.70
N ILE A 175 9.96 46.14 18.08
CA ILE A 175 9.14 46.72 19.16
C ILE A 175 7.65 46.54 18.86
N TYR A 176 7.24 46.81 17.61
CA TYR A 176 5.84 46.64 17.19
C TYR A 176 5.40 45.17 17.31
N ASN A 177 6.18 44.23 16.78
CA ASN A 177 5.87 42.80 16.84
C ASN A 177 5.80 42.29 18.29
N ILE A 178 6.70 42.75 19.17
CA ILE A 178 6.66 42.43 20.61
C ILE A 178 5.39 42.99 21.26
N ASN A 179 4.99 44.23 20.94
CA ASN A 179 3.76 44.82 21.47
C ASN A 179 2.51 44.05 21.03
N CYS A 180 2.44 43.60 19.77
CA CYS A 180 1.34 42.76 19.31
C CYS A 180 1.26 41.43 20.09
N ALA A 181 2.40 40.83 20.43
CA ALA A 181 2.40 39.61 21.25
C ALA A 181 1.97 39.89 22.71
N ILE A 182 2.38 41.03 23.28
CA ILE A 182 1.91 41.50 24.59
C ILE A 182 0.38 41.64 24.58
N GLU A 183 -0.16 42.38 23.62
CA GLU A 183 -1.61 42.60 23.47
C GLU A 183 -2.37 41.29 23.30
N TYR A 184 -1.84 40.37 22.47
CA TYR A 184 -2.45 39.05 22.29
C TYR A 184 -2.50 38.26 23.60
N PHE A 185 -1.39 38.12 24.31
CA PHE A 185 -1.37 37.31 25.54
C PHE A 185 -2.21 37.96 26.65
N GLN A 186 -2.16 39.28 26.79
CA GLN A 186 -2.83 40.01 27.87
C GLN A 186 -4.34 40.20 27.63
N ASN A 187 -4.73 40.59 26.42
CA ASN A 187 -6.07 41.10 26.13
C ASN A 187 -6.90 40.15 25.25
N GLU A 188 -6.27 39.24 24.51
CA GLU A 188 -7.01 38.27 23.66
C GLU A 188 -7.02 36.88 24.30
N TYR A 189 -5.87 36.22 24.38
CA TYR A 189 -5.78 34.82 24.80
C TYR A 189 -6.20 34.64 26.26
N ARG A 190 -5.78 35.52 27.17
CA ARG A 190 -6.14 35.44 28.59
C ARG A 190 -7.63 35.60 28.85
N GLN A 191 -8.33 36.38 28.02
CA GLN A 191 -9.77 36.65 28.16
C GLN A 191 -10.65 35.49 27.66
N LEU A 192 -10.08 34.53 26.94
CA LEU A 192 -10.80 33.32 26.55
C LEU A 192 -11.11 32.43 27.76
N GLU A 193 -12.28 31.78 27.73
CA GLU A 193 -12.67 30.78 28.72
C GLU A 193 -11.63 29.65 28.82
N ASP A 194 -11.42 29.14 30.03
CA ASP A 194 -10.41 28.10 30.32
C ASP A 194 -10.54 26.86 29.43
N LYS A 195 -11.78 26.44 29.14
CA LYS A 195 -12.06 25.30 28.26
C LYS A 195 -11.62 25.57 26.82
N VAL A 196 -11.82 26.79 26.33
CA VAL A 196 -11.39 27.21 24.99
C VAL A 196 -9.86 27.27 24.92
N ARG A 197 -9.19 27.88 25.90
CA ARG A 197 -7.72 27.90 25.97
C ARG A 197 -7.13 26.50 26.01
N THR A 198 -7.73 25.60 26.80
CA THR A 198 -7.29 24.20 26.88
C THR A 198 -7.43 23.47 25.53
N GLY A 199 -8.51 23.71 24.79
CA GLY A 199 -8.69 23.16 23.44
C GLY A 199 -7.68 23.71 22.42
N ILE A 200 -7.39 25.02 22.47
CA ILE A 200 -6.37 25.67 21.64
C ILE A 200 -4.98 25.09 21.95
N LEU A 201 -4.65 24.93 23.23
CA LEU A 201 -3.39 24.36 23.70
C LEU A 201 -3.22 22.91 23.24
N ALA A 202 -4.25 22.07 23.39
CA ALA A 202 -4.23 20.69 22.92
C ALA A 202 -3.99 20.61 21.40
N THR A 203 -4.64 21.48 20.65
CA THR A 203 -4.45 21.58 19.18
C THR A 203 -3.03 22.01 18.84
N SER A 204 -2.52 23.08 19.47
CA SER A 204 -1.19 23.66 19.21
C SER A 204 -0.04 22.71 19.55
N THR A 205 -0.21 21.91 20.61
CA THR A 205 0.83 21.00 21.11
C THR A 205 0.85 19.64 20.42
N SER A 206 -0.25 19.23 19.78
CA SER A 206 -0.40 17.91 19.14
C SER A 206 0.71 17.56 18.16
N PHE A 207 1.11 18.51 17.31
CA PHE A 207 2.23 18.37 16.37
C PHE A 207 3.58 18.37 17.09
N LEU A 208 3.78 19.32 18.01
CA LEU A 208 5.04 19.53 18.73
C LEU A 208 5.44 18.36 19.63
N ASN A 209 4.48 17.57 20.12
CA ASN A 209 4.73 16.37 20.92
C ASN A 209 5.68 15.36 20.25
N GLN A 210 5.72 15.32 18.92
CA GLN A 210 6.64 14.45 18.17
C GLN A 210 8.11 14.77 18.41
N PHE A 211 8.43 16.02 18.76
CA PHE A 211 9.79 16.49 19.01
C PHE A 211 10.19 16.36 20.49
N GLN A 212 9.36 15.73 21.33
CA GLN A 212 9.74 15.32 22.67
C GLN A 212 10.41 13.94 22.73
N GLU A 213 10.26 13.13 21.67
CA GLU A 213 10.99 11.88 21.55
C GLU A 213 12.49 12.16 21.42
N TYR A 214 13.33 11.38 22.09
CA TYR A 214 14.76 11.67 22.24
C TYR A 214 15.49 11.80 20.89
N ARG A 215 15.26 10.89 19.94
CA ARG A 215 15.97 10.86 18.65
C ARG A 215 15.50 12.02 17.75
N ALA A 216 14.20 12.30 17.76
CA ALA A 216 13.61 13.48 17.12
C ALA A 216 14.21 14.79 17.66
N ALA A 217 14.22 14.94 19.00
CA ALA A 217 14.76 16.11 19.68
C ALA A 217 16.26 16.29 19.42
N LYS A 218 17.03 15.20 19.40
CA LYS A 218 18.47 15.25 19.11
C LYS A 218 18.77 15.88 17.75
N ILE A 219 17.92 15.63 16.75
CA ILE A 219 18.12 16.12 15.38
C ILE A 219 17.55 17.52 15.19
N PHE A 220 16.34 17.76 15.69
CA PHE A 220 15.56 18.98 15.41
C PHE A 220 15.54 20.02 16.53
N CYS A 221 16.00 19.65 17.73
CA CYS A 221 16.20 20.55 18.88
C CYS A 221 17.64 20.50 19.40
N PRO A 222 18.68 20.58 18.53
CA PRO A 222 20.07 20.56 18.98
C PRO A 222 20.41 21.87 19.70
N LYS A 223 21.49 21.86 20.48
CA LYS A 223 22.12 23.12 20.93
C LYS A 223 22.67 23.89 19.72
N LYS A 224 22.81 25.20 19.85
CA LYS A 224 23.31 26.09 18.77
C LYS A 224 24.68 25.65 18.24
N GLU A 225 25.57 25.22 19.14
CA GLU A 225 26.92 24.73 18.80
C GLU A 225 26.94 23.40 18.03
N ASP A 226 25.89 22.58 18.18
CA ASP A 226 25.79 21.26 17.57
C ASP A 226 25.18 21.29 16.16
N LEU A 227 24.74 22.46 15.65
CA LEU A 227 24.09 22.62 14.36
C LEU A 227 25.01 22.27 13.19
N LYS A 228 24.65 21.23 12.42
CA LYS A 228 25.30 20.89 11.15
C LYS A 228 24.74 21.68 9.98
N ILE A 229 23.42 21.88 9.95
CA ILE A 229 22.74 22.75 8.98
C ILE A 229 22.45 24.08 9.68
N LYS A 230 23.30 25.08 9.44
CA LYS A 230 23.20 26.43 10.03
C LYS A 230 22.25 27.33 9.25
N SER A 231 22.29 27.25 7.92
CA SER A 231 21.45 28.04 7.01
C SER A 231 21.00 27.16 5.85
N MET A 232 19.68 27.07 5.66
CA MET A 232 19.11 26.37 4.51
C MET A 232 19.38 27.13 3.21
N ASP A 233 19.46 28.47 3.28
CA ASP A 233 19.78 29.34 2.16
C ASP A 233 21.19 29.07 1.62
N GLU A 234 22.19 29.06 2.51
CA GLU A 234 23.58 28.75 2.13
C GLU A 234 23.74 27.34 1.59
N LEU A 235 23.03 26.37 2.17
CA LEU A 235 23.03 24.97 1.73
C LEU A 235 22.53 24.86 0.28
N VAL A 236 21.41 25.54 -0.01
CA VAL A 236 20.77 25.56 -1.32
C VAL A 236 21.63 26.28 -2.36
N ASP A 237 22.24 27.41 -2.00
CA ASP A 237 23.05 28.22 -2.91
C ASP A 237 24.44 27.61 -3.18
N SER A 238 24.99 26.85 -2.24
CA SER A 238 26.26 26.14 -2.40
C SER A 238 26.14 24.75 -3.04
N GLY A 239 24.95 24.38 -3.54
CA GLY A 239 24.76 23.12 -4.28
C GLY A 239 24.85 21.86 -3.41
N LYS A 240 24.53 21.96 -2.12
CA LYS A 240 24.55 20.81 -1.18
C LYS A 240 23.29 19.97 -1.31
N MET A 241 23.37 18.74 -0.80
CA MET A 241 22.33 17.72 -0.97
C MET A 241 21.81 17.27 0.40
N ILE A 242 20.50 17.34 0.61
CA ILE A 242 19.82 16.81 1.79
C ILE A 242 19.16 15.49 1.41
N LEU A 243 19.44 14.45 2.19
CA LEU A 243 18.74 13.18 2.13
C LEU A 243 17.95 13.03 3.43
N PHE A 244 16.69 12.61 3.34
CA PHE A 244 15.82 12.46 4.49
C PHE A 244 15.06 11.13 4.45
N ASP A 245 15.31 10.25 5.43
CA ASP A 245 14.47 9.09 5.73
C ASP A 245 14.35 8.85 7.24
N ILE A 246 13.16 8.47 7.67
CA ILE A 246 12.84 8.10 9.04
C ILE A 246 11.95 6.87 9.00
N THR A 247 12.30 5.84 9.78
CA THR A 247 11.60 4.55 9.77
C THR A 247 10.23 4.59 10.40
N THR A 248 9.95 5.56 11.28
CA THR A 248 8.66 5.72 11.95
C THR A 248 7.71 6.55 11.08
N PRO A 249 6.60 6.00 10.56
CA PRO A 249 5.77 6.69 9.57
C PRO A 249 5.24 8.06 10.03
N ALA A 250 4.80 8.16 11.29
CA ALA A 250 4.29 9.40 11.87
C ALA A 250 5.35 10.53 11.89
N LEU A 251 6.57 10.20 12.35
CA LEU A 251 7.70 11.13 12.40
C LEU A 251 8.23 11.47 11.00
N ALA A 252 8.27 10.48 10.10
CA ALA A 252 8.71 10.66 8.72
C ALA A 252 7.85 11.69 7.98
N LYS A 253 6.52 11.61 8.21
CA LYS A 253 5.55 12.52 7.62
C LYS A 253 5.76 13.97 8.07
N SER A 254 5.80 14.18 9.39
CA SER A 254 5.91 15.51 10.00
C SER A 254 7.26 16.16 9.73
N MET A 255 8.35 15.46 10.01
CA MET A 255 9.70 15.99 9.85
C MET A 255 10.09 16.14 8.38
N GLY A 256 9.69 15.20 7.52
CA GLY A 256 9.97 15.27 6.09
C GLY A 256 9.25 16.45 5.45
N THR A 257 8.01 16.70 5.84
CA THR A 257 7.27 17.90 5.45
C THR A 257 8.00 19.17 5.91
N PHE A 258 8.53 19.18 7.12
CA PHE A 258 9.18 20.37 7.66
C PHE A 258 10.49 20.69 6.93
N VAL A 259 11.36 19.69 6.75
CA VAL A 259 12.59 19.82 5.95
C VAL A 259 12.28 20.28 4.53
N LYS A 260 11.24 19.71 3.90
CA LYS A 260 10.78 20.12 2.57
C LYS A 260 10.38 21.60 2.52
N LEU A 261 9.56 22.05 3.46
CA LEU A 261 9.08 23.44 3.51
C LEU A 261 10.25 24.43 3.67
N HIS A 262 11.24 24.12 4.51
CA HIS A 262 12.43 24.96 4.64
C HIS A 262 13.26 25.02 3.37
N TYR A 263 13.46 23.89 2.70
CA TYR A 263 14.20 23.85 1.44
C TYR A 263 13.46 24.63 0.33
N GLN A 264 12.13 24.48 0.25
CA GLN A 264 11.29 25.25 -0.67
C GLN A 264 11.33 26.75 -0.38
N GLN A 265 11.23 27.13 0.90
CA GLN A 265 11.34 28.54 1.31
C GLN A 265 12.70 29.10 0.93
N ALA A 266 13.79 28.37 1.14
CA ALA A 266 15.13 28.80 0.78
C ALA A 266 15.30 29.07 -0.73
N LEU A 267 14.62 28.29 -1.58
CA LEU A 267 14.57 28.54 -3.02
C LEU A 267 13.72 29.77 -3.35
N LEU A 268 12.56 29.94 -2.71
CA LEU A 268 11.68 31.10 -2.92
C LEU A 268 12.30 32.40 -2.40
N ASN A 269 13.14 32.35 -1.38
CA ASN A 269 13.86 33.49 -0.83
C ASN A 269 14.79 34.15 -1.89
N ARG A 270 15.29 33.39 -2.87
CA ARG A 270 16.03 33.94 -4.02
C ARG A 270 15.20 34.91 -4.86
N LEU A 271 13.87 34.83 -4.80
CA LEU A 271 12.99 35.77 -5.50
C LEU A 271 12.81 37.07 -4.72
N ALA A 272 12.88 37.00 -3.39
CA ALA A 272 12.77 38.16 -2.51
C ALA A 272 14.12 38.91 -2.38
N ASP A 273 15.24 38.18 -2.46
CA ASP A 273 16.59 38.72 -2.37
C ASP A 273 17.30 38.61 -3.73
N THR A 274 17.48 39.75 -4.40
CA THR A 274 18.09 39.82 -5.74
C THR A 274 19.59 39.56 -5.72
N GLU A 275 20.26 39.66 -4.57
CA GLU A 275 21.70 39.43 -4.43
C GLU A 275 22.04 37.93 -4.38
N ARG A 276 21.04 37.07 -4.16
CA ARG A 276 21.25 35.62 -4.10
C ARG A 276 21.34 35.00 -5.49
N ASP A 277 22.42 34.24 -5.71
CA ASP A 277 22.68 33.57 -6.97
C ASP A 277 21.63 32.49 -7.29
N LYS A 278 21.16 32.51 -8.53
CA LYS A 278 20.19 31.55 -9.09
C LYS A 278 20.84 30.57 -10.07
N SER A 279 22.16 30.64 -10.27
CA SER A 279 22.90 29.78 -11.20
C SER A 279 22.80 28.30 -10.80
N VAL A 280 22.78 28.02 -9.50
CA VAL A 280 22.60 26.67 -8.95
C VAL A 280 21.12 26.31 -8.92
N SER A 281 20.72 25.36 -9.77
CA SER A 281 19.35 24.82 -9.75
C SER A 281 19.05 24.10 -8.44
N GLY A 282 17.84 24.28 -7.91
CA GLY A 282 17.32 23.51 -6.79
C GLY A 282 16.49 22.33 -7.28
N VAL A 283 16.76 21.12 -6.80
CA VAL A 283 16.07 19.92 -7.26
C VAL A 283 15.43 19.19 -6.07
N ILE A 284 14.12 19.03 -6.12
CA ILE A 284 13.34 18.33 -5.10
C ILE A 284 12.86 17.00 -5.68
N ILE A 285 13.28 15.89 -5.08
CA ILE A 285 12.86 14.54 -5.48
C ILE A 285 12.21 13.86 -4.28
N ILE A 286 10.96 13.46 -4.44
CA ILE A 286 10.16 12.85 -3.37
C ILE A 286 9.55 11.56 -3.89
N ASP A 287 9.91 10.44 -3.28
CA ASP A 287 9.16 9.19 -3.42
C ASP A 287 8.04 9.16 -2.37
N GLU A 288 6.90 8.61 -2.72
CA GLU A 288 5.68 8.62 -1.88
C GLU A 288 5.26 10.06 -1.46
N TYR A 289 5.17 10.95 -2.45
CA TYR A 289 4.85 12.38 -2.28
C TYR A 289 3.58 12.68 -1.46
N GLN A 290 2.59 11.77 -1.48
CA GLN A 290 1.38 11.94 -0.66
C GLN A 290 1.68 12.04 0.84
N ASP A 291 2.82 11.53 1.31
CA ASP A 291 3.16 11.54 2.72
C ASP A 291 3.55 12.96 3.14
N VAL A 292 4.24 13.72 2.28
CA VAL A 292 4.76 15.05 2.62
C VAL A 292 4.09 16.20 1.88
N VAL A 293 3.01 15.95 1.13
CA VAL A 293 2.30 16.98 0.37
C VAL A 293 1.69 18.04 1.27
N THR A 294 1.82 19.31 0.88
CA THR A 294 1.22 20.46 1.57
C THR A 294 0.56 21.38 0.57
N VAL A 295 -0.68 21.77 0.83
CA VAL A 295 -1.36 22.82 0.06
C VAL A 295 -1.65 24.04 0.91
N SER A 296 -1.40 25.24 0.37
CA SER A 296 -1.74 26.46 1.08
C SER A 296 -3.25 26.72 1.00
N SER A 297 -3.99 26.27 2.01
CA SER A 297 -5.41 26.64 2.16
C SER A 297 -5.55 28.09 2.67
N GLY A 298 -4.93 29.06 1.98
CA GLY A 298 -4.84 30.46 2.37
C GLY A 298 -3.60 30.85 3.19
N SER A 299 -2.57 29.99 3.27
CA SER A 299 -1.25 30.31 3.82
C SER A 299 -0.30 30.84 2.73
N THR A 300 0.85 31.40 3.11
CA THR A 300 1.85 31.93 2.16
C THR A 300 2.83 30.86 1.65
N ILE A 301 2.85 29.65 2.22
CA ILE A 301 3.74 28.56 1.84
C ILE A 301 2.95 27.26 1.61
N GLY A 302 3.25 26.59 0.50
CA GLY A 302 2.57 25.39 -0.01
C GLY A 302 3.22 24.93 -1.32
N ASP A 303 2.99 23.66 -1.68
CA ASP A 303 3.64 23.06 -2.84
C ASP A 303 3.16 23.70 -4.15
N GLU A 304 1.88 24.06 -4.25
CA GLU A 304 1.31 24.74 -5.41
C GLU A 304 2.00 26.08 -5.70
N LYS A 305 2.31 26.87 -4.66
CA LYS A 305 3.01 28.14 -4.82
C LYS A 305 4.48 27.94 -5.17
N CYS A 306 5.16 26.99 -4.53
CA CYS A 306 6.54 26.66 -4.86
C CYS A 306 6.68 26.17 -6.31
N LEU A 307 5.75 25.33 -6.77
CA LEU A 307 5.75 24.83 -8.15
C LEU A 307 5.38 25.93 -9.15
N ALA A 308 4.40 26.78 -8.84
CA ALA A 308 4.00 27.90 -9.69
C ALA A 308 5.14 28.91 -9.90
N LYS A 309 5.91 29.23 -8.85
CA LYS A 309 7.06 30.14 -8.90
C LYS A 309 8.39 29.45 -9.19
N GLY A 310 8.40 28.13 -9.34
CA GLY A 310 9.62 27.32 -9.43
C GLY A 310 10.49 27.69 -10.63
N ARG A 311 9.90 28.14 -11.74
CA ARG A 311 10.65 28.57 -12.93
C ARG A 311 11.55 29.78 -12.64
N GLU A 312 11.03 30.79 -11.94
CA GLU A 312 11.79 32.00 -11.58
C GLU A 312 12.88 31.70 -10.54
N ALA A 313 12.64 30.70 -9.68
CA ALA A 313 13.56 30.28 -8.62
C ALA A 313 14.62 29.24 -9.09
N ASN A 314 14.58 28.86 -10.38
CA ASN A 314 15.40 27.78 -10.96
C ASN A 314 15.24 26.44 -10.22
N THR A 315 13.99 26.04 -10.00
CA THR A 315 13.61 24.85 -9.23
C THR A 315 13.00 23.75 -10.11
N ILE A 316 13.39 22.50 -9.86
CA ILE A 316 12.85 21.29 -10.50
C ILE A 316 12.26 20.38 -9.44
N THR A 317 10.99 19.99 -9.58
CA THR A 317 10.32 19.07 -8.65
C THR A 317 9.90 17.77 -9.33
N ILE A 318 10.44 16.66 -8.83
CA ILE A 318 10.13 15.28 -9.24
C ILE A 318 9.41 14.59 -8.08
N ALA A 319 8.08 14.58 -8.15
CA ALA A 319 7.23 13.90 -7.17
C ALA A 319 6.69 12.59 -7.75
N ALA A 320 6.84 11.49 -7.01
CA ALA A 320 6.18 10.22 -7.30
C ALA A 320 5.10 9.90 -6.26
N THR A 321 3.92 9.49 -6.72
CA THR A 321 2.80 9.07 -5.87
C THR A 321 2.18 7.79 -6.42
N GLN A 322 1.36 7.10 -5.61
CA GLN A 322 0.69 5.87 -6.03
C GLN A 322 -0.45 6.15 -7.01
N SER A 323 -1.29 7.14 -6.71
CA SER A 323 -2.45 7.48 -7.51
C SER A 323 -2.94 8.90 -7.19
N TYR A 324 -3.84 9.40 -8.04
CA TYR A 324 -4.61 10.62 -7.78
C TYR A 324 -5.39 10.51 -6.46
N SER A 325 -6.16 9.43 -6.28
CA SER A 325 -7.01 9.23 -5.09
C SER A 325 -6.19 9.23 -3.79
N THR A 326 -4.97 8.69 -3.81
CA THR A 326 -4.07 8.75 -2.65
C THR A 326 -3.64 10.18 -2.32
N LEU A 327 -3.34 10.99 -3.34
CA LEU A 327 -2.98 12.39 -3.16
C LEU A 327 -4.18 13.23 -2.69
N GLU A 328 -5.36 12.98 -3.25
CA GLU A 328 -6.61 13.62 -2.84
C GLU A 328 -6.93 13.33 -1.37
N ASN A 329 -6.74 12.08 -0.92
CA ASN A 329 -6.93 11.71 0.48
C ASN A 329 -5.94 12.43 1.42
N ALA A 330 -4.69 12.61 0.98
CA ALA A 330 -3.69 13.32 1.77
C ALA A 330 -3.98 14.82 1.90
N ILE A 331 -4.46 15.45 0.83
CA ILE A 331 -4.81 16.88 0.79
C ILE A 331 -6.19 17.14 1.42
N GLY A 332 -7.11 16.20 1.27
CA GLY A 332 -8.49 16.28 1.73
C GLY A 332 -9.39 17.21 0.90
N ARG A 333 -8.91 17.81 -0.19
CA ARG A 333 -9.69 18.72 -1.04
C ARG A 333 -9.40 18.47 -2.51
N ASP A 334 -10.40 18.00 -3.26
CA ASP A 334 -10.30 17.72 -4.70
C ASP A 334 -9.84 18.94 -5.51
N LYS A 335 -10.46 20.11 -5.29
CA LYS A 335 -10.10 21.35 -6.01
C LYS A 335 -8.62 21.74 -5.83
N ALA A 336 -8.13 21.69 -4.59
CA ALA A 336 -6.72 21.99 -4.29
C ALA A 336 -5.78 20.93 -4.87
N THR A 337 -6.20 19.66 -4.89
CA THR A 337 -5.44 18.56 -5.52
C THR A 337 -5.30 18.78 -7.02
N LYS A 338 -6.38 19.18 -7.71
CA LYS A 338 -6.35 19.51 -9.14
C LYS A 338 -5.45 20.71 -9.42
N GLU A 339 -5.54 21.77 -8.64
CA GLU A 339 -4.68 22.96 -8.75
C GLU A 339 -3.20 22.60 -8.55
N LEU A 340 -2.87 21.78 -7.56
CA LEU A 340 -1.51 21.31 -7.35
C LEU A 340 -0.99 20.50 -8.55
N ILE A 341 -1.80 19.55 -9.03
CA ILE A 341 -1.43 18.68 -10.17
C ILE A 341 -1.25 19.49 -11.46
N GLN A 342 -2.01 20.59 -11.63
CA GLN A 342 -1.87 21.48 -12.78
C GLN A 342 -0.46 22.06 -12.92
N ASN A 343 0.21 22.36 -11.80
CA ASN A 343 1.57 22.88 -11.81
C ASN A 343 2.62 21.84 -12.27
N PHE A 344 2.29 20.54 -12.24
CA PHE A 344 3.12 19.51 -12.89
C PHE A 344 2.79 19.42 -14.37
N ARG A 345 3.56 20.14 -15.19
CA ARG A 345 3.46 20.14 -16.66
C ARG A 345 3.74 18.76 -17.27
N THR A 346 4.82 18.11 -16.81
CA THR A 346 5.15 16.74 -17.20
C THR A 346 4.53 15.74 -16.23
N ARG A 347 3.68 14.83 -16.74
CA ARG A 347 2.97 13.80 -15.97
C ARG A 347 3.21 12.44 -16.61
N ILE A 348 3.71 11.51 -15.82
CA ILE A 348 4.00 10.15 -16.25
C ILE A 348 3.17 9.20 -15.40
N ALA A 349 2.29 8.42 -16.02
CA ALA A 349 1.51 7.40 -15.35
C ALA A 349 2.01 6.02 -15.78
N CYS A 350 2.64 5.32 -14.84
CA CYS A 350 2.90 3.89 -14.96
C CYS A 350 1.57 3.13 -14.74
N HIS A 351 1.60 1.79 -14.82
CA HIS A 351 0.42 0.96 -14.57
C HIS A 351 -0.32 1.40 -13.29
N SER A 352 -1.63 1.65 -13.42
CA SER A 352 -2.52 2.04 -12.33
C SER A 352 -3.86 1.33 -12.46
N ALA A 353 -4.40 0.89 -11.32
CA ALA A 353 -5.77 0.38 -11.21
C ALA A 353 -6.76 1.43 -10.69
N ASP A 354 -6.29 2.64 -10.39
CA ASP A 354 -7.11 3.73 -9.85
C ASP A 354 -7.88 4.43 -10.97
N LEU A 355 -9.21 4.33 -10.94
CA LEU A 355 -10.09 4.88 -11.96
C LEU A 355 -9.98 6.40 -12.10
N ASN A 356 -9.77 7.13 -10.99
CA ASN A 356 -9.63 8.59 -11.01
C ASN A 356 -8.35 9.03 -11.73
N THR A 357 -7.24 8.32 -11.48
CA THR A 357 -5.98 8.52 -12.20
C THR A 357 -6.13 8.26 -13.70
N ILE A 358 -6.83 7.18 -14.07
CA ILE A 358 -7.07 6.83 -15.48
C ILE A 358 -7.90 7.92 -16.15
N LYS A 359 -9.03 8.30 -15.55
CA LYS A 359 -9.91 9.36 -16.08
C LYS A 359 -9.19 10.69 -16.27
N LEU A 360 -8.37 11.09 -15.30
CA LEU A 360 -7.57 12.31 -15.39
C LEU A 360 -6.72 12.34 -16.67
N PHE A 361 -6.06 11.23 -17.02
CA PHE A 361 -5.28 11.15 -18.25
C PHE A 361 -6.17 11.06 -19.50
N GLN A 362 -7.27 10.30 -19.47
CA GLN A 362 -8.20 10.22 -20.60
C GLN A 362 -8.79 11.60 -20.97
N GLU A 363 -9.17 12.39 -19.97
CA GLU A 363 -9.71 13.73 -20.16
C GLU A 363 -8.67 14.70 -20.73
N LEU A 364 -7.40 14.57 -20.33
CA LEU A 364 -6.31 15.42 -20.83
C LEU A 364 -5.86 15.08 -22.25
N VAL A 365 -5.90 13.80 -22.63
CA VAL A 365 -5.61 13.36 -24.01
C VAL A 365 -6.77 13.71 -24.93
N GLY A 366 -8.00 13.62 -24.43
CA GLY A 366 -9.20 13.99 -25.17
C GLY A 366 -9.82 12.84 -25.97
N LYS A 367 -10.70 13.20 -26.89
CA LYS A 367 -11.48 12.28 -27.73
C LYS A 367 -11.10 12.43 -29.19
N GLU A 368 -11.10 11.32 -29.90
CA GLU A 368 -10.88 11.23 -31.34
C GLU A 368 -12.11 10.62 -32.01
N GLU A 369 -12.33 10.97 -33.28
CA GLU A 369 -13.40 10.36 -34.07
C GLU A 369 -12.98 8.97 -34.51
N GLN A 370 -13.72 7.95 -34.05
CA GLN A 370 -13.53 6.57 -34.49
C GLN A 370 -14.74 6.10 -35.31
N PRO A 371 -14.51 5.44 -36.46
CA PRO A 371 -15.60 4.87 -37.24
C PRO A 371 -16.20 3.68 -36.49
N LYS A 372 -17.49 3.75 -36.16
CA LYS A 372 -18.20 2.66 -35.51
C LYS A 372 -19.20 2.05 -36.49
N THR A 373 -18.93 0.81 -36.87
CA THR A 373 -19.84 0.03 -37.72
C THR A 373 -20.81 -0.73 -36.84
N THR A 374 -22.09 -0.41 -36.96
CA THR A 374 -23.20 -1.14 -36.36
C THR A 374 -23.76 -2.09 -37.41
N HIS A 375 -23.86 -3.35 -37.02
CA HIS A 375 -24.38 -4.42 -37.87
C HIS A 375 -25.71 -4.89 -37.29
N ASN A 376 -26.78 -4.68 -38.04
CA ASN A 376 -28.12 -5.08 -37.66
C ASN A 376 -28.61 -6.16 -38.63
N ILE A 377 -28.92 -7.33 -38.07
CA ILE A 377 -29.62 -8.40 -38.76
C ILE A 377 -31.04 -8.40 -38.20
N SER A 378 -32.01 -8.17 -39.07
CA SER A 378 -33.43 -8.27 -38.74
C SER A 378 -34.05 -9.38 -39.58
N GLU A 379 -34.69 -10.31 -38.90
CA GLU A 379 -35.46 -11.39 -39.51
C GLU A 379 -36.94 -11.08 -39.31
N MET A 380 -37.68 -10.97 -40.41
CA MET A 380 -39.12 -10.71 -40.38
C MET A 380 -39.85 -11.84 -41.12
N SER A 381 -40.71 -12.56 -40.41
CA SER A 381 -41.56 -13.60 -40.98
C SER A 381 -43.02 -13.16 -40.99
N GLN A 382 -43.74 -13.43 -42.08
CA GLN A 382 -45.15 -13.07 -42.21
C GLN A 382 -46.11 -14.13 -41.63
N HIS A 383 -45.63 -15.37 -41.44
CA HIS A 383 -46.42 -16.48 -40.90
C HIS A 383 -45.64 -17.26 -39.82
N THR A 384 -45.92 -16.95 -38.56
CA THR A 384 -45.42 -17.68 -37.38
C THR A 384 -46.48 -18.67 -36.87
N ASN A 385 -46.18 -19.97 -36.85
CA ASN A 385 -47.04 -20.98 -36.25
C ASN A 385 -46.53 -21.37 -34.86
N ARG A 386 -47.44 -21.40 -33.87
CA ARG A 386 -47.09 -21.71 -32.47
C ARG A 386 -46.99 -23.22 -32.30
N ASN A 387 -45.81 -23.70 -31.95
CA ASN A 387 -45.53 -25.11 -31.73
C ASN A 387 -45.79 -25.47 -30.27
N TYR A 388 -46.95 -26.08 -30.00
CA TYR A 388 -47.48 -26.31 -28.66
C TYR A 388 -46.76 -27.41 -27.85
N LEU A 389 -45.92 -28.24 -28.49
CA LEU A 389 -45.19 -29.32 -27.81
C LEU A 389 -43.86 -28.87 -27.19
N ILE A 390 -43.19 -27.88 -27.81
CA ILE A 390 -41.84 -27.42 -27.41
C ILE A 390 -41.88 -26.01 -26.80
N GLY A 391 -43.02 -25.31 -26.91
CA GLY A 391 -43.16 -23.95 -26.39
C GLY A 391 -42.32 -22.97 -27.19
N GLY A 392 -42.59 -22.82 -28.48
CA GLY A 392 -41.91 -21.88 -29.38
C GLY A 392 -42.75 -21.54 -30.61
N PHE A 393 -42.29 -20.58 -31.41
CA PHE A 393 -42.89 -20.24 -32.70
C PHE A 393 -41.98 -20.73 -33.83
N ASP A 394 -42.55 -21.43 -34.82
CA ASP A 394 -41.86 -21.88 -36.02
C ASP A 394 -42.25 -20.96 -37.19
N ALA A 395 -41.27 -20.46 -37.93
CA ALA A 395 -41.48 -19.56 -39.06
C ALA A 395 -40.94 -20.20 -40.35
N GLN A 396 -41.79 -20.28 -41.38
CA GLN A 396 -41.37 -20.62 -42.75
C GLN A 396 -41.42 -19.34 -43.60
N ASP A 397 -40.45 -19.18 -44.50
CA ASP A 397 -40.27 -18.02 -45.39
C ASP A 397 -39.94 -16.69 -44.69
N ALA A 398 -38.95 -16.69 -43.80
CA ALA A 398 -38.46 -15.47 -43.14
C ALA A 398 -37.54 -14.65 -44.08
N ASN A 399 -37.84 -13.36 -44.23
CA ASN A 399 -36.97 -12.44 -44.95
C ASN A 399 -35.89 -11.92 -43.99
N ILE A 400 -34.63 -12.21 -44.29
CA ILE A 400 -33.47 -11.73 -43.55
C ILE A 400 -32.96 -10.46 -44.23
N THR A 401 -33.06 -9.33 -43.52
CA THR A 401 -32.47 -8.06 -43.96
C THR A 401 -31.24 -7.77 -43.11
N GLU A 402 -30.11 -7.55 -43.77
CA GLU A 402 -28.84 -7.21 -43.15
C GLU A 402 -28.47 -5.78 -43.49
N SER A 403 -28.17 -4.97 -42.48
CA SER A 403 -27.80 -3.57 -42.67
C SER A 403 -26.50 -3.24 -41.92
N TYR A 404 -25.62 -2.53 -42.62
CA TYR A 404 -24.37 -2.00 -42.10
C TYR A 404 -24.47 -0.49 -42.05
N SER A 405 -24.42 0.09 -40.86
CA SER A 405 -24.37 1.53 -40.66
C SER A 405 -23.04 1.89 -40.02
N THR A 406 -22.22 2.69 -40.70
CA THR A 406 -20.97 3.22 -40.14
C THR A 406 -21.17 4.68 -39.82
N SER A 407 -21.04 5.05 -38.54
CA SER A 407 -21.10 6.43 -38.10
C SER A 407 -19.82 6.82 -37.36
N PRO A 408 -19.31 8.05 -37.53
CA PRO A 408 -18.21 8.55 -36.71
C PRO A 408 -18.72 8.79 -35.29
N GLN A 409 -18.10 8.14 -34.30
CA GLN A 409 -18.39 8.35 -32.88
C GLN A 409 -17.14 8.94 -32.21
N LYS A 410 -17.32 9.99 -31.40
CA LYS A 410 -16.23 10.57 -30.58
C LYS A 410 -15.99 9.73 -29.32
N ASP A 411 -14.94 8.93 -29.34
CA ASP A 411 -14.50 8.10 -28.21
C ASP A 411 -13.15 8.58 -27.68
N TYR A 412 -12.79 8.21 -26.44
CA TYR A 412 -11.51 8.61 -25.86
C TYR A 412 -10.35 7.99 -26.65
N ALA A 413 -9.35 8.81 -26.99
CA ALA A 413 -8.14 8.35 -27.69
C ALA A 413 -7.34 7.33 -26.86
N LEU A 414 -7.51 7.36 -25.54
CA LEU A 414 -6.94 6.42 -24.61
C LEU A 414 -8.05 5.72 -23.82
N THR A 415 -8.07 4.39 -23.85
CA THR A 415 -9.05 3.57 -23.13
C THR A 415 -8.51 3.11 -21.77
N GLY A 416 -9.39 2.86 -20.81
CA GLY A 416 -9.01 2.26 -19.52
C GLY A 416 -8.37 0.86 -19.66
N ARG A 417 -8.65 0.16 -20.77
CA ARG A 417 -8.02 -1.13 -21.11
C ARG A 417 -6.56 -0.97 -21.51
N GLU A 418 -6.20 0.10 -22.22
CA GLU A 418 -4.80 0.39 -22.56
C GLU A 418 -3.99 0.75 -21.33
N PHE A 419 -4.58 1.52 -20.40
CA PHE A 419 -3.96 1.80 -19.11
C PHE A 419 -3.71 0.56 -18.25
N SER A 420 -4.70 -0.33 -18.17
CA SER A 420 -4.60 -1.58 -17.37
C SER A 420 -3.77 -2.68 -18.03
N SER A 421 -3.38 -2.52 -19.30
CA SER A 421 -2.52 -3.46 -20.02
C SER A 421 -1.05 -3.04 -20.09
N LEU A 422 -0.69 -1.90 -19.49
CA LEU A 422 0.71 -1.47 -19.37
C LEU A 422 1.54 -2.53 -18.65
N GLN A 423 2.63 -2.95 -19.27
CA GLN A 423 3.60 -3.86 -18.66
C GLN A 423 4.54 -3.11 -17.69
N SER A 424 5.31 -3.84 -16.89
CA SER A 424 6.34 -3.22 -16.04
C SER A 424 7.32 -2.41 -16.88
N PHE A 425 7.69 -1.21 -16.41
CA PHE A 425 8.50 -0.25 -17.17
C PHE A 425 7.87 0.29 -18.46
N GLU A 426 6.56 0.15 -18.62
CA GLU A 426 5.77 0.95 -19.55
C GLU A 426 5.00 2.03 -18.80
N ALA A 427 4.89 3.20 -19.40
CA ALA A 427 4.12 4.30 -18.86
C ALA A 427 3.48 5.10 -20.00
N PHE A 428 2.42 5.84 -19.69
CA PHE A 428 1.93 6.93 -20.53
C PHE A 428 2.45 8.26 -20.00
N GLY A 429 2.90 9.14 -20.88
CA GLY A 429 3.43 10.44 -20.49
C GLY A 429 2.78 11.57 -21.25
N LEU A 430 2.27 12.55 -20.51
CA LEU A 430 2.08 13.92 -21.00
C LEU A 430 3.40 14.64 -20.76
N LEU A 431 4.20 14.75 -21.82
CA LEU A 431 5.56 15.27 -21.78
C LEU A 431 5.59 16.71 -22.26
N TYR A 432 6.02 17.62 -21.40
CA TYR A 432 6.27 19.01 -21.78
C TYR A 432 7.73 19.19 -22.15
N ASP A 433 8.00 19.67 -23.37
CA ASP A 433 9.36 19.88 -23.90
C ASP A 433 9.88 21.33 -23.73
N GLY A 434 9.11 22.17 -23.04
CA GLY A 434 9.37 23.61 -22.89
C GLY A 434 8.56 24.48 -23.86
N VAL A 435 8.01 23.89 -24.92
CA VAL A 435 7.19 24.57 -25.93
C VAL A 435 5.77 24.00 -25.93
N GLN A 436 5.61 22.69 -26.09
CA GLN A 436 4.34 22.01 -26.21
C GLN A 436 4.27 20.77 -25.31
N THR A 437 3.05 20.28 -25.09
CA THR A 437 2.79 19.03 -24.38
C THR A 437 2.39 17.96 -25.38
N ARG A 438 3.12 16.85 -25.41
CA ARG A 438 2.82 15.68 -26.23
C ARG A 438 2.40 14.49 -25.38
N PHE A 439 1.48 13.68 -25.89
CA PHE A 439 1.11 12.41 -25.27
C PHE A 439 1.88 11.27 -25.94
N GLU A 440 2.61 10.48 -25.16
CA GLU A 440 3.46 9.41 -25.66
C GLU A 440 3.39 8.17 -24.76
N LYS A 441 3.48 6.97 -25.37
CA LYS A 441 3.79 5.75 -24.61
C LYS A 441 5.31 5.69 -24.40
N ILE A 442 5.73 5.64 -23.15
CA ILE A 442 7.12 5.69 -22.72
C ILE A 442 7.57 4.30 -22.27
N PHE A 443 8.74 3.89 -22.76
CA PHE A 443 9.44 2.68 -22.31
C PHE A 443 10.57 3.06 -21.35
N LEU A 444 10.29 2.93 -20.06
CA LEU A 444 11.22 3.28 -19.00
C LEU A 444 12.45 2.36 -19.03
N LYS A 445 13.63 2.95 -18.76
CA LYS A 445 14.89 2.24 -18.68
C LYS A 445 15.32 2.14 -17.23
N PRO A 446 15.15 0.97 -16.57
CA PRO A 446 15.53 0.82 -15.18
C PRO A 446 17.01 1.12 -14.94
N HIS A 447 17.32 1.77 -13.83
CA HIS A 447 18.69 2.15 -13.43
C HIS A 447 19.66 0.95 -13.34
N PHE A 448 19.17 -0.25 -13.01
CA PHE A 448 20.01 -1.44 -12.97
C PHE A 448 20.45 -1.95 -14.36
N LEU A 449 19.95 -1.36 -15.47
CA LEU A 449 20.41 -1.70 -16.82
C LEU A 449 21.81 -1.14 -17.06
N ARG A 450 22.79 -2.03 -17.27
CA ARG A 450 24.15 -1.65 -17.70
C ARG A 450 24.17 -0.91 -19.05
N LYS A 451 23.23 -1.19 -19.94
CA LYS A 451 23.12 -0.57 -21.27
C LYS A 451 21.76 0.11 -21.42
N PRO A 452 21.67 1.45 -21.32
CA PRO A 452 20.41 2.20 -21.42
C PRO A 452 19.69 1.99 -22.76
N ASN A 453 20.45 1.80 -23.84
CA ASN A 453 19.93 1.58 -25.21
C ASN A 453 19.38 0.16 -25.45
N THR A 454 19.15 -0.62 -24.39
CA THR A 454 18.56 -1.96 -24.52
C THR A 454 17.11 -1.84 -25.00
N ALA A 455 16.79 -2.49 -26.12
CA ALA A 455 15.42 -2.53 -26.66
C ALA A 455 14.42 -3.03 -25.61
N HIS A 456 13.24 -2.41 -25.51
CA HIS A 456 12.28 -2.73 -24.45
C HIS A 456 11.82 -4.20 -24.49
N LYS A 457 11.65 -4.78 -25.68
CA LYS A 457 11.38 -6.23 -25.84
C LYS A 457 12.46 -7.12 -25.22
N LYS A 458 13.74 -6.70 -25.27
CA LYS A 458 14.85 -7.42 -24.60
C LYS A 458 14.82 -7.22 -23.09
N LEU A 459 14.40 -6.04 -22.60
CA LEU A 459 14.18 -5.79 -21.17
C LEU A 459 13.05 -6.67 -20.63
N ILE A 460 11.89 -6.71 -21.29
CA ILE A 460 10.78 -7.60 -20.92
C ILE A 460 11.22 -9.06 -20.96
N LYS A 461 11.97 -9.46 -22.01
CA LYS A 461 12.56 -10.80 -22.08
C LYS A 461 13.53 -11.06 -20.93
N LEU A 462 14.37 -10.09 -20.54
CA LEU A 462 15.32 -10.21 -19.42
C LEU A 462 14.60 -10.30 -18.07
N LEU A 463 13.55 -9.50 -17.87
CA LEU A 463 12.68 -9.57 -16.69
C LEU A 463 11.91 -10.91 -16.64
N ALA A 464 11.55 -11.47 -17.80
CA ALA A 464 10.90 -12.77 -17.92
C ALA A 464 11.87 -13.97 -17.88
N SER A 465 13.14 -13.80 -18.30
CA SER A 465 14.13 -14.87 -18.46
C SER A 465 15.16 -14.94 -17.33
N THR A 466 15.38 -13.85 -16.61
CA THR A 466 16.22 -13.87 -15.41
C THR A 466 15.30 -13.92 -14.20
N ALA A 467 15.39 -15.03 -13.48
CA ALA A 467 14.92 -15.14 -12.11
C ALA A 467 15.33 -13.91 -11.25
N ALA A 468 16.41 -13.21 -11.60
CA ALA A 468 16.95 -12.00 -10.97
C ALA A 468 16.15 -10.69 -11.16
N GLY A 469 15.28 -10.56 -12.17
CA GLY A 469 14.48 -9.34 -12.39
C GLY A 469 13.44 -9.09 -11.31
N ILE A 470 12.90 -10.17 -10.75
CA ILE A 470 11.96 -10.14 -9.61
C ILE A 470 12.72 -9.96 -8.28
N ILE A 471 13.97 -10.46 -8.20
CA ILE A 471 14.84 -10.30 -7.00
C ILE A 471 15.21 -8.83 -6.79
N LEU A 472 15.56 -8.09 -7.84
CA LEU A 472 16.02 -6.69 -7.69
C LEU A 472 14.90 -5.67 -7.49
N ILE A 473 13.66 -5.96 -7.89
CA ILE A 473 12.49 -5.12 -7.56
C ILE A 473 12.14 -5.27 -6.07
N LEU A 474 12.57 -6.37 -5.44
CA LEU A 474 12.20 -6.73 -4.08
C LEU A 474 13.36 -6.62 -3.08
N THR A 475 14.60 -6.31 -3.47
CA THR A 475 15.68 -6.04 -2.51
C THR A 475 15.44 -4.82 -1.61
N GLY A 476 14.43 -3.99 -1.91
CA GLY A 476 13.98 -2.91 -1.02
C GLY A 476 12.90 -3.31 0.00
N VAL A 477 12.23 -4.46 -0.17
CA VAL A 477 11.09 -4.88 0.66
C VAL A 477 11.25 -6.30 1.25
N LEU A 478 12.09 -7.17 0.68
CA LEU A 478 12.11 -8.61 0.98
C LEU A 478 13.40 -9.13 1.62
N ASN A 479 14.01 -8.36 2.53
CA ASN A 479 14.97 -8.97 3.47
C ASN A 479 14.29 -9.76 4.63
N ARG A 480 12.96 -9.96 4.56
CA ARG A 480 12.20 -10.80 5.51
C ARG A 480 11.39 -11.92 4.87
N ALA A 481 11.53 -12.17 3.56
CA ALA A 481 10.73 -13.18 2.86
C ALA A 481 11.01 -14.64 3.32
N GLU A 482 12.06 -14.84 4.12
CA GLU A 482 12.34 -16.12 4.78
C GLU A 482 11.46 -16.40 6.00
N ALA A 483 10.62 -15.45 6.44
CA ALA A 483 9.99 -15.54 7.76
C ALA A 483 8.55 -16.11 7.78
N PHE A 484 7.93 -16.39 6.63
CA PHE A 484 6.59 -17.01 6.57
C PHE A 484 6.34 -17.80 5.26
N PRO A 485 5.47 -18.84 5.26
CA PRO A 485 5.08 -19.58 4.07
C PRO A 485 4.41 -18.68 3.03
N ASN A 486 4.71 -18.89 1.75
CA ASN A 486 4.17 -18.10 0.65
C ASN A 486 4.00 -18.96 -0.61
N VAL A 487 3.67 -18.37 -1.76
CA VAL A 487 3.54 -19.13 -3.02
C VAL A 487 4.76 -20.00 -3.32
N CYS A 488 5.96 -19.62 -2.87
CA CYS A 488 7.16 -20.40 -3.09
C CYS A 488 7.27 -21.64 -2.22
N SER A 489 6.60 -21.68 -1.07
CA SER A 489 6.41 -22.91 -0.31
C SER A 489 5.61 -23.95 -1.12
N VAL A 490 4.72 -23.48 -1.99
CA VAL A 490 3.91 -24.31 -2.89
C VAL A 490 4.70 -24.69 -4.16
N VAL A 491 5.39 -23.72 -4.78
CA VAL A 491 6.15 -23.96 -6.02
C VAL A 491 7.36 -24.87 -5.79
N LYS A 492 7.98 -24.82 -4.61
CA LYS A 492 9.11 -25.68 -4.24
C LYS A 492 8.68 -27.10 -3.84
N ALA A 493 7.38 -27.36 -3.70
CA ALA A 493 6.88 -28.71 -3.46
C ALA A 493 7.31 -29.64 -4.60
N ARG A 494 7.79 -30.85 -4.25
CA ARG A 494 8.18 -31.88 -5.23
C ARG A 494 7.08 -32.18 -6.25
N GLU A 495 5.83 -32.13 -5.78
CA GLU A 495 4.63 -32.49 -6.53
C GLU A 495 3.94 -31.28 -7.20
N PHE A 496 4.60 -30.11 -7.20
CA PHE A 496 4.06 -28.87 -7.74
C PHE A 496 3.49 -29.02 -9.17
N ARG A 497 4.23 -29.65 -10.08
CA ARG A 497 3.79 -29.81 -11.48
C ARG A 497 2.55 -30.67 -11.62
N SER A 498 2.47 -31.73 -10.83
CA SER A 498 1.31 -32.64 -10.80
C SER A 498 0.09 -31.91 -10.25
N CYS A 499 0.27 -31.08 -9.22
CA CYS A 499 -0.75 -30.20 -8.68
C CYS A 499 -1.25 -29.14 -9.68
N LEU A 500 -0.32 -28.46 -10.36
CA LEU A 500 -0.59 -27.47 -11.39
C LEU A 500 -1.42 -28.07 -12.54
N ASP A 501 -1.16 -29.33 -12.92
CA ASP A 501 -1.94 -30.09 -13.91
C ASP A 501 -2.20 -29.29 -15.19
N PHE A 502 -1.13 -28.74 -15.76
CA PHE A 502 -1.19 -27.88 -16.95
C PHE A 502 -1.51 -28.70 -18.21
N LYS A 503 -2.69 -28.46 -18.78
CA LYS A 503 -3.24 -29.16 -19.95
C LYS A 503 -3.47 -28.20 -21.10
N VAL A 504 -3.22 -28.69 -22.29
CA VAL A 504 -3.42 -27.98 -23.57
C VAL A 504 -4.34 -28.84 -24.45
N SER A 505 -5.42 -28.25 -24.96
CA SER A 505 -6.33 -28.90 -25.90
C SER A 505 -6.69 -27.97 -27.06
N GLY A 506 -7.20 -28.51 -28.16
CA GLY A 506 -7.66 -27.71 -29.30
C GLY A 506 -8.97 -26.98 -28.99
N ALA A 507 -9.09 -25.73 -29.47
CA ALA A 507 -10.32 -24.95 -29.41
C ALA A 507 -10.43 -24.00 -30.62
N MET A 508 -11.59 -23.37 -30.78
CA MET A 508 -11.80 -22.27 -31.72
C MET A 508 -11.89 -20.94 -30.96
N CYS A 509 -11.18 -19.93 -31.47
CA CYS A 509 -11.11 -18.57 -30.94
C CYS A 509 -11.56 -17.56 -31.98
N GLY A 510 -12.02 -16.38 -31.53
CA GLY A 510 -12.48 -15.33 -32.43
C GLY A 510 -13.96 -15.48 -32.77
N TRP A 511 -14.65 -14.35 -32.69
CA TRP A 511 -16.01 -14.14 -33.18
C TRP A 511 -16.00 -12.74 -33.82
N PRO A 512 -16.52 -12.56 -35.04
CA PRO A 512 -17.30 -13.50 -35.86
C PRO A 512 -16.47 -14.47 -36.73
N VAL A 513 -15.15 -14.31 -36.84
CA VAL A 513 -14.29 -15.21 -37.64
C VAL A 513 -13.59 -16.22 -36.71
N PRO A 514 -14.04 -17.49 -36.66
CA PRO A 514 -13.42 -18.50 -35.83
C PRO A 514 -12.09 -18.97 -36.44
N ARG A 515 -11.05 -19.07 -35.61
CA ARG A 515 -9.73 -19.60 -35.96
C ARG A 515 -9.28 -20.67 -34.95
N PRO A 516 -8.46 -21.66 -35.37
CA PRO A 516 -7.88 -22.63 -34.45
C PRO A 516 -7.00 -21.95 -33.39
N CYS A 517 -7.18 -22.34 -32.13
CA CYS A 517 -6.38 -21.88 -31.00
C CYS A 517 -6.24 -22.98 -29.94
N ALA A 518 -5.44 -22.71 -28.91
CA ALA A 518 -5.25 -23.60 -27.78
C ALA A 518 -6.17 -23.21 -26.62
N ARG A 519 -6.86 -24.19 -26.04
CA ARG A 519 -7.49 -24.08 -24.72
C ARG A 519 -6.49 -24.58 -23.67
N LEU A 520 -6.24 -23.73 -22.68
CA LEU A 520 -5.30 -23.97 -21.60
C LEU A 520 -6.10 -24.17 -20.33
N GLU A 521 -5.78 -25.22 -19.56
CA GLU A 521 -6.40 -25.52 -18.27
C GLU A 521 -5.31 -25.86 -17.25
N TYR A 522 -5.36 -25.26 -16.06
CA TYR A 522 -4.42 -25.56 -14.97
C TYR A 522 -5.00 -25.13 -13.62
N TYR A 523 -4.33 -25.47 -12.53
CA TYR A 523 -4.75 -25.12 -11.17
C TYR A 523 -3.85 -24.03 -10.57
N VAL A 524 -4.44 -23.09 -9.85
CA VAL A 524 -3.74 -21.98 -9.21
C VAL A 524 -3.95 -22.05 -7.70
N PRO A 525 -2.90 -21.95 -6.86
CA PRO A 525 -3.04 -21.96 -5.41
C PRO A 525 -3.73 -20.66 -4.98
N GLN A 526 -4.85 -20.78 -4.28
CA GLN A 526 -5.69 -19.66 -3.90
C GLN A 526 -5.50 -19.31 -2.43
N THR A 527 -5.59 -20.32 -1.56
CA THR A 527 -5.86 -20.10 -0.14
C THR A 527 -5.03 -21.06 0.70
N PHE A 528 -4.32 -20.54 1.70
CA PHE A 528 -3.76 -21.32 2.78
C PHE A 528 -4.81 -21.53 3.87
N VAL A 529 -4.83 -22.75 4.41
CA VAL A 529 -5.61 -23.15 5.58
C VAL A 529 -4.61 -23.66 6.61
N GLU A 530 -4.44 -22.88 7.67
CA GLU A 530 -3.52 -23.16 8.77
C GLU A 530 -4.29 -23.71 9.97
N LEU A 531 -3.70 -24.71 10.62
CA LEU A 531 -4.21 -25.30 11.86
C LEU A 531 -3.10 -25.30 12.91
N SER A 532 -3.41 -24.75 14.08
CA SER A 532 -2.49 -24.62 15.21
C SER A 532 -3.16 -25.15 16.48
N PRO A 533 -2.51 -26.02 17.28
CA PRO A 533 -3.03 -26.44 18.58
C PRO A 533 -2.91 -25.29 19.59
N ASP A 534 -1.96 -24.38 19.40
CA ASP A 534 -1.69 -23.26 20.29
C ASP A 534 -2.43 -21.99 19.83
N GLY A 535 -3.13 -21.36 20.76
CA GLY A 535 -3.89 -20.13 20.51
C GLY A 535 -2.99 -18.94 20.15
N GLY A 536 -3.33 -18.27 19.05
CA GLY A 536 -2.57 -17.12 18.53
C GLY A 536 -1.21 -17.47 17.91
N ALA A 537 -0.84 -18.75 17.83
CA ALA A 537 0.31 -19.20 17.07
C ALA A 537 -0.03 -19.28 15.57
N THR A 538 0.89 -18.79 14.74
CA THR A 538 0.73 -18.80 13.28
C THR A 538 2.08 -18.69 12.58
N HIS A 539 2.18 -19.35 11.44
CA HIS A 539 3.24 -19.22 10.44
C HIS A 539 3.28 -17.84 9.79
N PHE A 540 2.23 -17.02 9.93
CA PHE A 540 2.06 -15.76 9.20
C PHE A 540 2.21 -14.50 10.07
N LYS A 541 2.78 -14.64 11.27
CA LYS A 541 2.91 -13.55 12.26
C LYS A 541 3.61 -12.30 11.73
N GLU A 542 4.53 -12.48 10.78
CA GLU A 542 5.31 -11.39 10.18
C GLU A 542 4.54 -10.59 9.11
N LEU A 543 3.33 -11.02 8.72
CA LEU A 543 2.46 -10.21 7.86
C LEU A 543 1.84 -9.07 8.70
N PRO A 544 1.99 -7.78 8.30
CA PRO A 544 1.55 -6.65 9.12
C PRO A 544 0.06 -6.66 9.50
N GLY A 545 -0.82 -7.09 8.58
CA GLY A 545 -2.26 -7.17 8.85
C GLY A 545 -2.62 -8.35 9.77
N VAL A 546 -1.89 -9.46 9.68
CA VAL A 546 -2.01 -10.60 10.61
C VAL A 546 -1.58 -10.18 12.02
N ALA A 547 -0.44 -9.50 12.15
CA ALA A 547 0.04 -8.99 13.44
C ALA A 547 -0.99 -8.04 14.08
N ALA A 548 -1.60 -7.15 13.28
CA ALA A 548 -2.66 -6.27 13.74
C ALA A 548 -3.91 -7.04 14.21
N GLN A 549 -4.37 -8.05 13.46
CA GLN A 549 -5.51 -8.88 13.86
C GLN A 549 -5.23 -9.64 15.17
N LEU A 550 -4.05 -10.26 15.30
CA LEU A 550 -3.66 -10.97 16.52
C LEU A 550 -3.55 -10.05 17.74
N ALA A 551 -3.18 -8.78 17.54
CA ALA A 551 -3.13 -7.79 18.60
C ALA A 551 -4.53 -7.40 19.12
N THR A 552 -5.59 -7.53 18.30
CA THR A 552 -6.98 -7.25 18.72
C THR A 552 -7.62 -8.39 19.52
N LEU A 553 -6.96 -9.55 19.63
CA LEU A 553 -7.50 -10.71 20.34
C LEU A 553 -7.46 -10.52 21.86
N GLY A 554 -8.63 -10.64 22.49
CA GLY A 554 -8.76 -10.66 23.95
C GLY A 554 -8.22 -11.95 24.60
N PRO A 555 -8.16 -12.01 25.95
CA PRO A 555 -7.60 -13.17 26.66
C PRO A 555 -8.37 -14.47 26.40
N LYS A 556 -9.70 -14.42 26.29
CA LYS A 556 -10.56 -15.60 26.08
C LYS A 556 -10.33 -16.28 24.73
N SER A 557 -10.05 -15.51 23.68
CA SER A 557 -9.83 -16.06 22.33
C SER A 557 -8.45 -16.69 22.13
N LYS A 558 -7.55 -16.58 23.12
CA LYS A 558 -6.22 -17.20 23.14
C LYS A 558 -6.14 -18.46 23.99
N ILE A 559 -7.26 -18.88 24.58
CA ILE A 559 -7.33 -20.12 25.35
C ILE A 559 -7.30 -21.29 24.35
N PRO A 560 -6.35 -22.24 24.48
CA PRO A 560 -6.34 -23.44 23.65
C PRO A 560 -7.69 -24.15 23.74
N PHE A 561 -8.22 -24.54 22.60
CA PHE A 561 -9.48 -25.28 22.52
C PHE A 561 -9.31 -26.73 23.00
N GLY A 562 -9.17 -26.96 24.31
CA GLY A 562 -8.94 -28.31 24.84
C GLY A 562 -7.47 -28.73 24.81
N SER A 563 -7.05 -29.44 25.85
CA SER A 563 -5.69 -29.98 25.97
C SER A 563 -5.62 -31.32 25.25
N GLU A 564 -4.50 -31.60 24.56
CA GLU A 564 -4.06 -32.97 24.27
C GLU A 564 -3.89 -33.69 25.61
N GLY A 565 -4.96 -34.31 26.11
CA GLY A 565 -4.93 -34.86 27.45
C GLY A 565 -6.33 -35.13 27.98
N ILE A 566 -6.79 -36.36 27.73
CA ILE A 566 -7.54 -37.27 28.62
C ILE A 566 -8.56 -38.10 27.82
N ASN A 567 -9.00 -37.65 26.63
CA ASN A 567 -9.80 -38.42 25.66
C ASN A 567 -9.16 -38.34 24.26
N ASP A 568 -9.38 -39.32 23.38
CA ASP A 568 -8.88 -39.37 21.98
C ASP A 568 -9.47 -38.26 21.08
N SER A 569 -9.37 -36.98 21.48
CA SER A 569 -9.86 -35.84 20.71
C SER A 569 -8.73 -34.87 20.35
N GLN A 570 -8.88 -34.25 19.18
CA GLN A 570 -7.89 -33.35 18.57
C GLN A 570 -8.55 -32.02 18.30
N SER A 571 -7.92 -30.93 18.74
CA SER A 571 -8.49 -29.59 18.59
C SER A 571 -7.48 -28.59 18.04
N TYR A 572 -7.96 -27.69 17.18
CA TYR A 572 -7.12 -26.69 16.54
C TYR A 572 -7.79 -25.32 16.49
N HIS A 573 -6.98 -24.28 16.72
CA HIS A 573 -7.18 -22.96 16.12
C HIS A 573 -7.01 -23.08 14.61
N ALA A 574 -7.81 -22.32 13.86
CA ALA A 574 -7.79 -22.38 12.41
C ALA A 574 -7.81 -21.00 11.78
N HIS A 575 -6.95 -20.79 10.80
CA HIS A 575 -6.85 -19.57 10.03
C HIS A 575 -6.91 -19.83 8.54
N VAL A 576 -7.54 -18.92 7.81
CA VAL A 576 -7.62 -18.94 6.35
C VAL A 576 -7.08 -17.63 5.82
N LEU A 577 -6.19 -17.68 4.83
CA LEU A 577 -5.69 -16.50 4.12
C LEU A 577 -5.43 -16.81 2.65
N GLY A 578 -5.49 -15.79 1.79
CA GLY A 578 -4.99 -15.90 0.42
C GLY A 578 -3.49 -16.23 0.41
N VAL A 579 -3.06 -17.09 -0.52
CA VAL A 579 -1.64 -17.47 -0.64
C VAL A 579 -0.80 -16.22 -0.92
N PRO A 580 0.08 -15.78 0.01
CA PRO A 580 0.85 -14.57 -0.19
C PRO A 580 1.72 -14.67 -1.44
N LEU A 581 1.81 -13.55 -2.17
CA LEU A 581 2.63 -13.42 -3.37
C LEU A 581 2.23 -14.32 -4.54
N ALA A 582 1.08 -15.03 -4.49
CA ALA A 582 0.66 -15.94 -5.55
C ALA A 582 0.52 -15.29 -6.93
N SER A 583 0.10 -14.02 -6.96
CA SER A 583 -0.02 -13.24 -8.20
C SER A 583 1.32 -13.08 -8.92
N ILE A 584 2.46 -13.16 -8.24
CA ILE A 584 3.77 -12.92 -8.84
C ILE A 584 4.13 -14.04 -9.84
N PRO A 585 4.36 -15.30 -9.44
CA PRO A 585 4.71 -16.34 -10.41
C PRO A 585 3.54 -16.67 -11.33
N PHE A 586 2.29 -16.63 -10.86
CA PHE A 586 1.13 -17.01 -11.67
C PHE A 586 0.65 -15.92 -12.65
N SER A 587 1.13 -14.67 -12.55
CA SER A 587 0.89 -13.64 -13.58
C SER A 587 1.55 -13.97 -14.92
N LEU A 588 2.57 -14.83 -14.91
CA LEU A 588 3.25 -15.32 -16.12
C LEU A 588 2.41 -16.36 -16.88
N LEU A 589 1.37 -16.90 -16.24
CA LEU A 589 0.48 -17.89 -16.86
C LEU A 589 -0.75 -17.23 -17.50
N PRO A 590 -1.23 -17.78 -18.61
CA PRO A 590 -2.11 -17.06 -19.53
C PRO A 590 -3.53 -16.83 -19.03
N CYS A 591 -4.01 -17.67 -18.12
CA CYS A 591 -5.36 -17.57 -17.59
C CYS A 591 -5.43 -16.74 -16.30
N GLY A 592 -4.28 -16.32 -15.76
CA GLY A 592 -4.19 -15.63 -14.47
C GLY A 592 -4.89 -16.42 -13.37
N GLY A 593 -5.71 -15.72 -12.58
CA GLY A 593 -6.61 -16.32 -11.59
C GLY A 593 -6.00 -16.48 -10.20
N ALA A 594 -4.79 -15.97 -9.95
CA ALA A 594 -4.27 -15.83 -8.59
C ALA A 594 -5.00 -14.68 -7.87
N ARG A 595 -5.23 -14.86 -6.57
CA ARG A 595 -5.86 -13.85 -5.72
C ARG A 595 -4.91 -12.66 -5.52
N PRO A 596 -5.43 -11.42 -5.44
CA PRO A 596 -4.64 -10.28 -5.02
C PRO A 596 -4.06 -10.56 -3.63
N PRO A 597 -2.80 -10.17 -3.37
CA PRO A 597 -2.18 -10.43 -2.08
C PRO A 597 -2.91 -9.67 -0.97
N LYS A 598 -3.38 -10.40 0.03
CA LYS A 598 -3.86 -9.85 1.30
C LYS A 598 -2.80 -10.06 2.37
N MET A 599 -2.65 -9.08 3.25
CA MET A 599 -1.66 -9.12 4.34
C MET A 599 -2.29 -9.47 5.69
N CYS A 600 -3.49 -10.03 5.68
CA CYS A 600 -4.33 -10.35 6.83
C CYS A 600 -5.08 -11.67 6.57
N PHE A 601 -5.60 -12.29 7.62
CA PHE A 601 -6.45 -13.48 7.50
C PHE A 601 -7.80 -13.14 6.88
N ASP A 602 -8.25 -13.97 5.94
CA ASP A 602 -9.62 -13.99 5.42
C ASP A 602 -10.58 -14.40 6.55
N ALA A 603 -10.23 -15.41 7.34
CA ALA A 603 -11.06 -15.90 8.42
C ALA A 603 -10.21 -16.45 9.59
N MET A 604 -10.68 -16.25 10.81
CA MET A 604 -10.01 -16.69 12.04
C MET A 604 -11.00 -17.36 12.99
N SER A 605 -10.66 -18.52 13.53
CA SER A 605 -11.46 -19.22 14.55
C SER A 605 -11.74 -18.37 15.79
N GLU A 606 -10.80 -17.49 16.14
CA GLU A 606 -10.82 -16.62 17.31
C GLU A 606 -11.89 -15.52 17.21
N HIS A 607 -12.26 -15.14 15.99
CA HIS A 607 -13.34 -14.18 15.73
C HIS A 607 -14.74 -14.78 15.88
N ILE A 608 -14.83 -16.12 16.01
CA ILE A 608 -16.06 -16.89 16.26
C ILE A 608 -15.89 -17.86 17.43
N HIS A 609 -15.11 -17.48 18.44
CA HIS A 609 -14.66 -18.36 19.53
C HIS A 609 -15.78 -19.24 20.13
N ASP A 610 -16.92 -18.66 20.53
CA ASP A 610 -18.02 -19.40 21.16
C ASP A 610 -18.59 -20.48 20.21
N HIS A 611 -18.78 -20.15 18.94
CA HIS A 611 -19.24 -21.10 17.92
C HIS A 611 -18.18 -22.14 17.57
N TRP A 612 -16.91 -21.74 17.50
CA TRP A 612 -15.81 -22.63 17.16
C TRP A 612 -15.50 -23.63 18.29
N ALA A 613 -15.67 -23.24 19.56
CA ALA A 613 -15.48 -24.12 20.70
C ALA A 613 -16.63 -25.12 20.90
N THR A 614 -17.87 -24.70 20.63
CA THR A 614 -19.06 -25.48 21.01
C THR A 614 -19.82 -26.10 19.84
N GLY A 615 -19.61 -25.59 18.63
CA GLY A 615 -20.44 -25.91 17.47
C GLY A 615 -21.86 -25.32 17.51
N MET A 616 -22.17 -24.46 18.48
CA MET A 616 -23.54 -23.94 18.67
C MET A 616 -24.13 -23.25 17.44
N GLY A 617 -23.26 -22.68 16.58
CA GLY A 617 -23.68 -21.97 15.37
C GLY A 617 -24.42 -22.86 14.35
N ASP A 618 -24.18 -24.17 14.36
CA ASP A 618 -24.75 -25.09 13.38
C ASP A 618 -25.81 -26.05 13.95
N LEU A 619 -26.10 -25.98 15.26
CA LEU A 619 -27.03 -26.91 15.92
C LEU A 619 -28.45 -26.88 15.34
N LEU A 620 -28.88 -25.74 14.80
CA LEU A 620 -30.18 -25.57 14.16
C LEU A 620 -30.10 -25.64 12.62
N GLN A 621 -28.95 -26.05 12.06
CA GLN A 621 -28.83 -26.13 10.62
C GLN A 621 -29.72 -27.26 10.07
N PRO A 622 -30.59 -27.01 9.07
CA PRO A 622 -31.53 -28.02 8.58
C PRO A 622 -30.86 -29.30 8.10
N LEU A 623 -29.69 -29.18 7.45
CA LEU A 623 -28.89 -30.32 7.03
C LEU A 623 -28.34 -31.12 8.21
N PHE A 624 -27.87 -30.46 9.27
CA PHE A 624 -27.39 -31.14 10.47
C PHE A 624 -28.53 -31.93 11.13
N LEU A 625 -29.68 -31.30 11.34
CA LEU A 625 -30.86 -31.93 11.94
C LEU A 625 -31.41 -33.10 11.10
N ALA A 626 -31.42 -32.96 9.77
CA ALA A 626 -31.90 -34.01 8.87
C ALA A 626 -31.00 -35.26 8.90
N TRP A 627 -29.68 -35.08 8.95
CA TRP A 627 -28.72 -36.18 8.92
C TRP A 627 -28.38 -36.74 10.30
N SER A 628 -28.55 -35.97 11.37
CA SER A 628 -28.43 -36.48 12.75
C SER A 628 -29.48 -37.55 13.08
N ALA A 629 -30.63 -37.51 12.40
CA ALA A 629 -31.66 -38.55 12.50
C ALA A 629 -31.30 -39.87 11.78
N SER A 630 -30.27 -39.88 10.90
CA SER A 630 -29.82 -41.09 10.19
C SER A 630 -28.29 -41.15 10.02
N PRO A 631 -27.52 -41.36 11.11
CA PRO A 631 -26.05 -41.36 11.06
C PRO A 631 -25.46 -42.43 10.13
N LYS A 632 -26.13 -43.59 10.03
CA LYS A 632 -25.69 -44.70 9.16
C LYS A 632 -25.75 -44.31 7.68
N ALA A 633 -26.80 -43.59 7.25
CA ALA A 633 -26.90 -43.13 5.86
C ALA A 633 -25.81 -42.11 5.51
N CYS A 634 -25.47 -41.24 6.47
CA CYS A 634 -24.38 -40.29 6.35
C CYS A 634 -23.02 -40.99 6.16
N LEU A 635 -22.73 -42.03 6.96
CA LEU A 635 -21.51 -42.84 6.82
C LEU A 635 -21.44 -43.58 5.48
N ILE A 636 -22.56 -44.15 5.01
CA ILE A 636 -22.61 -44.81 3.69
C ILE A 636 -22.35 -43.79 2.57
N THR A 637 -22.95 -42.60 2.65
CA THR A 637 -22.72 -41.51 1.70
C THR A 637 -21.26 -41.05 1.71
N GLY A 638 -20.65 -40.97 2.90
CA GLY A 638 -19.23 -40.70 3.07
C GLY A 638 -18.35 -41.77 2.42
N ALA A 639 -18.64 -43.05 2.66
CA ALA A 639 -17.92 -44.17 2.06
C ALA A 639 -18.01 -44.17 0.53
N LEU A 640 -19.19 -43.90 -0.04
CA LEU A 640 -19.41 -43.81 -1.49
C LEU A 640 -18.63 -42.64 -2.12
N SER A 641 -18.61 -41.47 -1.47
CA SER A 641 -17.87 -40.30 -1.95
C SER A 641 -16.34 -40.42 -1.77
N SER A 642 -15.87 -41.33 -0.92
CA SER A 642 -14.44 -41.51 -0.62
C SER A 642 -13.58 -41.97 -1.80
N ALA A 643 -14.19 -42.63 -2.80
CA ALA A 643 -13.51 -43.18 -3.96
C ALA A 643 -12.97 -42.10 -4.90
N THR A 644 -13.74 -41.03 -5.12
CA THR A 644 -13.39 -39.92 -6.01
C THR A 644 -12.99 -38.65 -5.27
N GLY A 645 -13.55 -38.44 -4.07
CA GLY A 645 -13.48 -37.17 -3.36
C GLY A 645 -14.19 -36.02 -4.12
N GLY A 646 -14.42 -34.91 -3.45
CA GLY A 646 -15.00 -33.71 -4.05
C GLY A 646 -15.50 -32.70 -3.03
N SER A 647 -15.26 -31.42 -3.31
CA SER A 647 -15.86 -30.31 -2.57
C SER A 647 -17.33 -30.20 -2.96
N GLY A 648 -18.22 -30.51 -2.03
CA GLY A 648 -19.67 -30.32 -2.22
C GLY A 648 -20.13 -28.87 -2.07
N SER A 649 -19.26 -27.95 -1.64
CA SER A 649 -19.64 -26.54 -1.46
C SER A 649 -19.90 -25.89 -2.83
N ARG A 650 -21.16 -25.50 -3.04
CA ARG A 650 -21.64 -24.81 -4.26
C ARG A 650 -21.62 -23.30 -4.08
N PHE A 651 -21.16 -22.80 -2.94
CA PHE A 651 -21.14 -21.38 -2.67
C PHE A 651 -19.95 -20.72 -3.36
N SER A 652 -20.23 -19.87 -4.34
CA SER A 652 -19.24 -19.06 -5.04
C SER A 652 -19.44 -17.60 -4.63
N ALA A 653 -18.79 -17.17 -3.55
CA ALA A 653 -18.73 -15.77 -3.19
C ALA A 653 -17.65 -15.05 -4.02
N PRO A 654 -17.90 -13.82 -4.51
CA PRO A 654 -16.83 -12.98 -5.05
C PRO A 654 -15.81 -12.66 -3.94
N GLU A 655 -14.55 -12.48 -4.33
CA GLU A 655 -13.50 -12.15 -3.39
C GLU A 655 -13.75 -10.77 -2.75
N SER A 656 -13.78 -10.73 -1.41
CA SER A 656 -13.90 -9.49 -0.64
C SER A 656 -12.51 -8.91 -0.34
N PRO A 657 -12.30 -7.58 -0.38
CA PRO A 657 -11.06 -6.96 0.09
C PRO A 657 -10.94 -6.95 1.62
N MET A 658 -12.00 -7.32 2.36
CA MET A 658 -12.03 -7.26 3.81
C MET A 658 -11.20 -8.38 4.46
N CYS A 659 -10.57 -8.04 5.58
CA CYS A 659 -9.97 -8.99 6.51
C CYS A 659 -11.04 -9.61 7.42
N SER A 660 -10.70 -10.72 8.07
CA SER A 660 -11.53 -11.29 9.14
C SER A 660 -11.74 -10.27 10.25
N VAL A 661 -12.98 -10.18 10.72
CA VAL A 661 -13.40 -9.35 11.86
C VAL A 661 -14.27 -10.17 12.81
N PRO A 662 -14.32 -9.84 14.11
CA PRO A 662 -15.24 -10.46 15.06
C PRO A 662 -16.70 -10.26 14.63
N PHE A 663 -17.50 -11.33 14.70
CA PHE A 663 -18.93 -11.21 14.47
C PHE A 663 -19.68 -10.75 15.73
N PRO A 664 -20.75 -9.95 15.59
CA PRO A 664 -21.73 -9.82 16.67
C PRO A 664 -22.31 -11.20 17.00
N LYS A 665 -22.66 -11.46 18.28
CA LYS A 665 -23.20 -12.76 18.73
C LYS A 665 -24.45 -13.15 17.91
N LEU A 666 -24.27 -13.96 16.88
CA LEU A 666 -25.36 -14.57 16.14
C LEU A 666 -25.75 -15.86 16.86
N PRO A 667 -27.04 -16.18 17.02
CA PRO A 667 -27.43 -17.44 17.63
C PRO A 667 -27.11 -18.64 16.73
N THR A 668 -27.18 -18.47 15.40
CA THR A 668 -26.96 -19.52 14.40
C THR A 668 -26.30 -18.96 13.13
N PHE A 669 -25.53 -19.81 12.44
CA PHE A 669 -24.96 -19.50 11.13
C PHE A 669 -26.00 -19.63 10.02
N LEU A 670 -25.73 -18.98 8.89
CA LEU A 670 -26.54 -19.10 7.68
C LEU A 670 -26.55 -20.55 7.16
N PRO A 671 -27.64 -21.00 6.52
CA PRO A 671 -27.71 -22.32 5.91
C PRO A 671 -26.51 -22.55 4.98
N SER A 672 -25.76 -23.62 5.23
CA SER A 672 -24.55 -23.92 4.48
C SER A 672 -24.78 -24.96 3.39
N SER A 673 -24.04 -24.79 2.30
CA SER A 673 -24.00 -25.71 1.16
C SER A 673 -22.93 -26.79 1.29
N HIS A 674 -22.12 -26.72 2.34
CA HIS A 674 -21.07 -27.70 2.61
C HIS A 674 -21.68 -29.08 2.96
N PRO A 675 -21.16 -30.18 2.37
CA PRO A 675 -21.70 -31.52 2.57
C PRO A 675 -21.60 -31.96 4.03
N VAL A 676 -22.67 -32.56 4.56
CA VAL A 676 -22.69 -33.01 5.96
C VAL A 676 -21.67 -34.11 6.23
N CYS A 677 -21.48 -34.99 5.26
CA CYS A 677 -20.61 -36.16 5.38
C CYS A 677 -19.85 -36.37 4.06
N ASN A 678 -18.57 -36.70 4.16
CA ASN A 678 -17.76 -37.18 3.05
C ASN A 678 -16.83 -38.30 3.53
N GLY A 679 -15.89 -38.76 2.69
CA GLY A 679 -15.00 -39.86 3.05
C GLY A 679 -14.03 -39.61 4.22
N TRP A 680 -13.97 -38.40 4.78
CA TRP A 680 -13.22 -38.10 6.01
C TRP A 680 -14.07 -38.18 7.28
N GLY A 681 -15.40 -37.99 7.18
CA GLY A 681 -16.29 -38.04 8.33
C GLY A 681 -17.46 -37.05 8.26
N ILE A 682 -17.96 -36.67 9.45
CA ILE A 682 -19.12 -35.78 9.64
C ILE A 682 -18.64 -34.35 9.94
N PHE A 683 -19.11 -33.37 9.17
CA PHE A 683 -18.61 -31.99 9.20
C PHE A 683 -19.41 -31.05 10.10
N TYR A 684 -20.66 -31.40 10.43
CA TYR A 684 -21.48 -30.59 11.33
C TYR A 684 -21.52 -31.17 12.75
N PRO A 685 -21.56 -30.31 13.78
CA PRO A 685 -21.40 -28.86 13.68
C PRO A 685 -19.99 -28.46 13.22
N ARG A 686 -19.82 -27.31 12.53
CA ARG A 686 -18.51 -26.81 12.10
C ARG A 686 -17.82 -26.12 13.28
N TYR A 687 -17.03 -26.90 13.99
CA TYR A 687 -16.30 -26.52 15.20
C TYR A 687 -14.88 -27.11 15.21
N GLY A 688 -14.05 -26.60 16.11
CA GLY A 688 -12.61 -26.80 16.15
C GLY A 688 -12.11 -28.12 16.74
N THR A 689 -12.99 -29.06 17.05
CA THR A 689 -12.65 -30.33 17.70
C THR A 689 -13.08 -31.53 16.86
N TYR A 690 -12.25 -32.55 16.86
CA TYR A 690 -12.48 -33.84 16.23
C TYR A 690 -12.30 -34.95 17.26
N ASP A 691 -13.31 -35.81 17.40
CA ASP A 691 -13.28 -36.98 18.28
C ASP A 691 -12.72 -38.18 17.50
N GLY A 692 -11.43 -38.42 17.63
CA GLY A 692 -10.73 -39.57 17.06
C GLY A 692 -9.21 -39.49 17.28
N PRO A 693 -8.53 -40.64 17.32
CA PRO A 693 -7.12 -40.73 17.71
C PRO A 693 -6.14 -40.22 16.64
N ALA A 694 -6.62 -40.00 15.40
CA ALA A 694 -5.77 -39.62 14.27
C ALA A 694 -5.70 -38.09 14.09
N SER A 695 -4.55 -37.49 14.47
CA SER A 695 -4.27 -36.05 14.33
C SER A 695 -4.47 -35.54 12.90
N LEU A 696 -3.98 -36.29 11.88
CA LEU A 696 -4.14 -35.90 10.48
C LEU A 696 -5.61 -35.85 10.03
N THR A 697 -6.42 -36.83 10.43
CA THR A 697 -7.86 -36.85 10.12
C THR A 697 -8.54 -35.66 10.77
N GLY A 698 -8.25 -35.39 12.04
CA GLY A 698 -8.77 -34.21 12.73
C GLY A 698 -8.39 -32.91 12.03
N ALA A 699 -7.14 -32.78 11.60
CA ALA A 699 -6.67 -31.61 10.87
C ALA A 699 -7.39 -31.42 9.53
N LEU A 700 -7.53 -32.45 8.70
CA LEU A 700 -8.25 -32.36 7.42
C LEU A 700 -9.71 -31.95 7.61
N MET A 701 -10.38 -32.53 8.62
CA MET A 701 -11.76 -32.22 8.97
C MET A 701 -11.93 -30.77 9.42
N ILE A 702 -11.12 -30.35 10.40
CA ILE A 702 -11.19 -29.00 10.99
C ILE A 702 -10.79 -27.93 9.96
N GLY A 703 -9.78 -28.21 9.13
CA GLY A 703 -9.38 -27.33 8.03
C GLY A 703 -10.50 -27.13 7.01
N SER A 704 -11.20 -28.20 6.62
CA SER A 704 -12.35 -28.10 5.71
C SER A 704 -13.53 -27.34 6.35
N ARG A 705 -13.83 -27.57 7.64
CA ARG A 705 -14.85 -26.79 8.38
C ARG A 705 -14.52 -25.29 8.35
N MET A 706 -13.28 -24.92 8.66
CA MET A 706 -12.84 -23.52 8.63
C MET A 706 -12.89 -22.93 7.22
N ARG A 707 -12.52 -23.71 6.20
CA ARG A 707 -12.60 -23.31 4.79
C ARG A 707 -14.05 -23.01 4.38
N SER A 708 -15.01 -23.84 4.80
CA SER A 708 -16.44 -23.60 4.60
C SER A 708 -16.89 -22.32 5.30
N LEU A 709 -16.55 -22.12 6.57
CA LEU A 709 -16.90 -20.90 7.31
C LEU A 709 -16.32 -19.64 6.65
N ALA A 710 -15.07 -19.70 6.17
CA ALA A 710 -14.42 -18.58 5.48
C ALA A 710 -15.15 -18.13 4.22
N SER A 711 -15.74 -19.07 3.48
CA SER A 711 -16.51 -18.79 2.26
C SER A 711 -17.95 -18.40 2.55
N GLU A 712 -18.63 -19.15 3.41
CA GLU A 712 -20.09 -19.08 3.56
C GLU A 712 -20.53 -18.08 4.65
N VAL A 713 -19.75 -17.99 5.74
CA VAL A 713 -20.06 -17.14 6.91
C VAL A 713 -19.27 -15.83 6.84
N PHE A 714 -17.93 -15.89 6.77
CA PHE A 714 -17.08 -14.70 6.64
C PHE A 714 -17.19 -14.03 5.27
N ARG A 715 -17.52 -14.79 4.21
CA ARG A 715 -17.61 -14.29 2.83
C ARG A 715 -16.36 -13.53 2.37
N SER A 716 -15.22 -13.92 2.91
CA SER A 716 -13.93 -13.25 2.70
C SER A 716 -13.00 -14.06 1.81
N SER A 717 -13.28 -15.35 1.63
CA SER A 717 -12.47 -16.28 0.85
C SER A 717 -13.33 -17.00 -0.20
N PRO A 718 -13.06 -16.88 -1.50
CA PRO A 718 -13.85 -17.54 -2.54
C PRO A 718 -13.60 -19.05 -2.52
N SER A 719 -14.61 -19.87 -2.82
CA SER A 719 -14.50 -21.32 -3.02
C SER A 719 -14.90 -21.79 -4.43
N SER A 720 -14.43 -22.96 -4.86
CA SER A 720 -14.87 -23.57 -6.13
C SER A 720 -15.13 -25.08 -6.02
N ILE A 721 -16.04 -25.58 -6.85
CA ILE A 721 -16.49 -26.99 -6.82
C ILE A 721 -15.36 -27.98 -7.17
N ASP A 722 -14.38 -27.55 -7.96
CA ASP A 722 -13.25 -28.38 -8.40
C ASP A 722 -11.95 -28.03 -7.65
N GLU A 723 -12.03 -27.73 -6.34
CA GLU A 723 -10.84 -27.46 -5.53
C GLU A 723 -9.99 -28.73 -5.32
N LYS A 724 -8.67 -28.58 -5.50
CA LYS A 724 -7.67 -29.56 -5.04
C LYS A 724 -7.01 -29.06 -3.77
N TRP A 725 -6.65 -29.97 -2.89
CA TRP A 725 -5.93 -29.70 -1.65
C TRP A 725 -4.52 -30.28 -1.71
N GLN A 726 -3.59 -29.65 -1.01
CA GLN A 726 -2.23 -30.12 -0.84
C GLN A 726 -1.74 -29.75 0.55
N MET A 727 -1.01 -30.65 1.21
CA MET A 727 -0.31 -30.36 2.46
C MET A 727 1.08 -29.77 2.15
N ILE A 728 1.43 -28.69 2.83
CA ILE A 728 2.72 -27.99 2.72
C ILE A 728 3.58 -28.25 3.97
N SER A 729 2.95 -28.25 5.15
CA SER A 729 3.59 -28.53 6.44
C SER A 729 2.72 -29.54 7.21
N PRO A 730 3.30 -30.53 7.91
CA PRO A 730 4.73 -30.68 8.27
C PRO A 730 5.64 -31.24 7.16
N GLN A 731 5.07 -31.74 6.07
CA GLN A 731 5.80 -32.13 4.88
C GLN A 731 4.92 -31.92 3.64
N SER A 732 5.54 -31.80 2.48
CA SER A 732 4.80 -31.59 1.23
C SER A 732 4.17 -32.89 0.70
N SER A 733 2.88 -32.83 0.33
CA SER A 733 2.14 -33.92 -0.29
C SER A 733 1.89 -33.69 -1.78
N SER A 734 1.44 -34.72 -2.50
CA SER A 734 0.76 -34.57 -3.79
C SER A 734 -0.63 -33.95 -3.59
N CYS A 735 -1.24 -33.45 -4.66
CA CYS A 735 -2.61 -32.96 -4.62
C CYS A 735 -3.65 -34.08 -4.48
N PHE A 736 -4.68 -33.79 -3.69
CA PHE A 736 -5.80 -34.66 -3.41
C PHE A 736 -7.12 -33.89 -3.40
N ARG A 737 -8.24 -34.60 -3.28
CA ARG A 737 -9.58 -33.99 -3.16
C ARG A 737 -10.11 -34.10 -1.74
N GLU A 738 -10.94 -33.12 -1.39
CA GLU A 738 -11.68 -33.16 -0.11
C GLU A 738 -12.49 -34.44 0.00
N GLY A 739 -12.44 -35.11 1.16
CA GLY A 739 -13.16 -36.35 1.41
C GLY A 739 -12.60 -37.59 0.70
N GLN A 740 -11.42 -37.52 0.06
CA GLN A 740 -10.79 -38.69 -0.55
C GLN A 740 -10.27 -39.68 0.51
N ASN A 741 -10.32 -40.98 0.22
CA ASN A 741 -9.90 -42.07 1.12
C ASN A 741 -8.54 -41.81 1.80
N LEU A 742 -8.53 -41.81 3.14
CA LEU A 742 -7.36 -41.50 3.97
C LEU A 742 -6.17 -42.44 3.72
N GLY A 743 -6.41 -43.73 3.49
CA GLY A 743 -5.35 -44.69 3.19
C GLY A 743 -4.62 -44.35 1.89
N ILE A 744 -5.33 -43.87 0.87
CA ILE A 744 -4.74 -43.38 -0.38
C ILE A 744 -3.97 -42.07 -0.14
N LEU A 745 -4.50 -41.18 0.72
CA LEU A 745 -3.83 -39.92 1.05
C LEU A 745 -2.47 -40.17 1.72
N GLU A 746 -2.44 -41.06 2.70
CA GLU A 746 -1.22 -41.41 3.40
C GLU A 746 -0.25 -42.16 2.49
N THR A 747 -0.70 -43.21 1.79
CA THR A 747 0.20 -44.10 1.04
C THR A 747 0.62 -43.55 -0.32
N ALA A 748 -0.32 -43.06 -1.12
CA ALA A 748 -0.07 -42.68 -2.50
C ALA A 748 0.15 -41.17 -2.70
N LYS A 749 -0.36 -40.34 -1.78
CA LYS A 749 -0.24 -38.87 -1.86
C LYS A 749 0.74 -38.28 -0.87
N ASN A 750 1.36 -39.10 -0.01
CA ASN A 750 2.32 -38.69 1.01
C ASN A 750 1.78 -37.64 2.00
N VAL A 751 0.47 -37.66 2.26
CA VAL A 751 -0.15 -36.87 3.32
C VAL A 751 0.11 -37.60 4.64
N ARG A 752 1.28 -37.39 5.23
CA ARG A 752 1.72 -38.03 6.49
C ARG A 752 2.43 -37.02 7.38
N GLU A 753 2.58 -37.33 8.66
CA GLU A 753 3.17 -36.42 9.64
C GLU A 753 4.65 -36.70 9.95
N LEU A 754 5.31 -37.58 9.19
CA LEU A 754 6.71 -37.99 9.43
C LEU A 754 7.69 -36.82 9.48
N GLY A 755 7.47 -35.76 8.70
CA GLY A 755 8.27 -34.53 8.71
C GLY A 755 8.34 -33.83 10.07
N ARG A 756 7.43 -34.11 11.00
CA ARG A 756 7.49 -33.60 12.39
C ARG A 756 8.68 -34.14 13.19
N LEU A 757 9.20 -35.32 12.82
CA LEU A 757 10.34 -35.95 13.49
C LEU A 757 11.69 -35.34 13.09
N THR A 758 11.72 -34.61 11.97
CA THR A 758 12.96 -34.05 11.38
C THR A 758 13.02 -32.52 11.39
N GLY A 759 11.92 -31.82 11.67
CA GLY A 759 11.82 -30.36 11.59
C GLY A 759 11.32 -29.70 12.87
N GLY A 760 12.06 -28.71 13.39
CA GLY A 760 11.70 -27.92 14.59
C GLY A 760 10.68 -26.80 14.34
N GLY A 761 9.65 -27.05 13.52
CA GLY A 761 8.62 -26.07 13.16
C GLY A 761 7.48 -25.93 14.18
N LEU A 762 6.55 -25.00 13.93
CA LEU A 762 5.28 -24.89 14.67
C LEU A 762 4.55 -26.23 14.67
N LYS A 763 4.04 -26.64 15.84
CA LYS A 763 3.14 -27.80 15.97
C LYS A 763 1.86 -27.44 15.23
N GLY A 764 1.53 -28.11 14.13
CA GLY A 764 0.36 -27.74 13.32
C GLY A 764 0.38 -28.33 11.91
N HIS A 765 -0.57 -27.90 11.09
CA HIS A 765 -0.68 -28.27 9.68
C HIS A 765 -0.91 -27.04 8.83
N LEU A 766 -0.30 -27.04 7.64
CA LEU A 766 -0.56 -26.02 6.63
C LEU A 766 -0.99 -26.70 5.34
N PHE A 767 -2.23 -26.44 4.93
CA PHE A 767 -2.77 -26.89 3.66
C PHE A 767 -2.92 -25.72 2.69
N VAL A 768 -2.92 -26.01 1.40
CA VAL A 768 -3.25 -25.07 0.34
C VAL A 768 -4.39 -25.62 -0.53
N ALA A 769 -5.39 -24.79 -0.78
CA ALA A 769 -6.47 -25.05 -1.71
C ALA A 769 -6.18 -24.41 -3.07
N TRP A 770 -6.37 -25.19 -4.13
CA TRP A 770 -6.09 -24.86 -5.51
C TRP A 770 -7.38 -24.77 -6.31
N LYS A 771 -7.48 -23.78 -7.20
CA LYS A 771 -8.64 -23.57 -8.07
C LYS A 771 -8.28 -23.82 -9.53
N LYS A 772 -9.13 -24.54 -10.26
CA LYS A 772 -9.00 -24.72 -11.70
C LYS A 772 -9.30 -23.41 -12.45
N VAL A 773 -8.46 -23.07 -13.42
CA VAL A 773 -8.66 -21.95 -14.34
C VAL A 773 -8.58 -22.46 -15.79
N SER A 774 -9.30 -21.80 -16.69
CA SER A 774 -9.29 -22.12 -18.11
C SER A 774 -9.38 -20.85 -18.96
N CYS A 775 -8.64 -20.82 -20.06
CA CYS A 775 -8.67 -19.72 -21.02
C CYS A 775 -8.27 -20.22 -22.42
N LYS A 776 -8.53 -19.40 -23.44
CA LYS A 776 -8.10 -19.68 -24.82
C LYS A 776 -7.00 -18.72 -25.26
N ARG A 777 -5.96 -19.23 -25.94
CA ARG A 777 -4.80 -18.48 -26.44
C ARG A 777 -4.35 -19.02 -27.80
N ASP A 778 -3.68 -18.20 -28.61
CA ASP A 778 -3.18 -18.65 -29.91
C ASP A 778 -2.05 -19.69 -29.76
N TRP A 779 -2.04 -20.72 -30.62
CA TRP A 779 -1.08 -21.84 -30.58
C TRP A 779 0.40 -21.43 -30.48
N PRO A 780 0.90 -20.41 -31.20
CA PRO A 780 2.30 -20.00 -31.10
C PRO A 780 2.75 -19.54 -29.71
N THR A 781 1.80 -19.21 -28.82
CA THR A 781 2.11 -18.77 -27.44
C THR A 781 2.30 -19.93 -26.46
N VAL A 782 1.86 -21.15 -26.81
CA VAL A 782 1.88 -22.32 -25.92
C VAL A 782 3.29 -22.67 -25.39
N PRO A 783 4.35 -22.72 -26.22
CA PRO A 783 5.70 -23.03 -25.73
C PRO A 783 6.21 -22.04 -24.68
N ALA A 784 5.81 -20.77 -24.76
CA ALA A 784 6.21 -19.75 -23.79
C ALA A 784 5.63 -20.03 -22.39
N TYR A 785 4.44 -20.64 -22.29
CA TYR A 785 3.83 -20.97 -21.00
C TYR A 785 4.48 -22.18 -20.35
N TYR A 786 4.90 -23.19 -21.11
CA TYR A 786 5.72 -24.27 -20.57
C TYR A 786 7.03 -23.71 -20.00
N ALA A 787 7.70 -22.82 -20.73
CA ALA A 787 8.90 -22.14 -20.23
C ALA A 787 8.63 -21.29 -18.97
N ALA A 788 7.47 -20.63 -18.89
CA ALA A 788 7.07 -19.87 -17.70
C ALA A 788 6.89 -20.78 -16.46
N ILE A 789 6.33 -21.97 -16.63
CA ILE A 789 6.19 -22.97 -15.55
C ILE A 789 7.57 -23.41 -15.05
N GLU A 790 8.51 -23.71 -15.95
CA GLU A 790 9.89 -24.05 -15.60
C GLU A 790 10.58 -22.92 -14.80
N ALA A 791 10.32 -21.68 -15.20
CA ALA A 791 10.91 -20.50 -14.57
C ALA A 791 10.37 -20.21 -13.16
N MET A 792 9.18 -20.72 -12.79
CA MET A 792 8.57 -20.43 -11.48
C MET A 792 9.45 -20.86 -10.31
N GLY A 793 10.12 -22.02 -10.41
CA GLY A 793 11.03 -22.49 -9.37
C GLY A 793 12.18 -21.52 -9.14
N ALA A 794 12.71 -20.94 -10.22
CA ALA A 794 13.79 -19.96 -10.16
C ALA A 794 13.30 -18.60 -9.63
N VAL A 795 12.11 -18.13 -10.03
CA VAL A 795 11.46 -16.94 -9.43
C VAL A 795 11.36 -17.09 -7.91
N CYS A 796 11.07 -18.30 -7.44
CA CYS A 796 10.95 -18.61 -6.03
C CYS A 796 12.26 -18.75 -5.25
N GLN A 797 13.42 -18.77 -5.93
CA GLN A 797 14.72 -18.67 -5.25
C GLN A 797 14.96 -17.25 -4.72
N GLY A 798 14.41 -16.22 -5.37
CA GLY A 798 14.57 -14.83 -4.92
C GLY A 798 13.44 -14.26 -4.08
N LEU A 799 12.35 -15.00 -3.91
CA LEU A 799 11.26 -14.67 -2.99
C LEU A 799 11.42 -15.33 -1.61
N GLY A 800 12.57 -15.97 -1.32
CA GLY A 800 12.92 -16.44 0.03
C GLY A 800 12.10 -17.60 0.61
N GLY A 801 11.51 -18.48 -0.20
CA GLY A 801 10.75 -19.62 0.35
C GLY A 801 11.64 -20.67 1.03
N GLY A 802 11.77 -20.69 2.35
CA GLY A 802 12.44 -21.78 3.06
C GLY A 802 11.60 -23.06 3.04
N SER A 803 12.23 -24.19 2.68
CA SER A 803 11.87 -25.50 3.24
C SER A 803 12.87 -25.75 4.37
N ARG A 804 12.41 -25.73 5.61
CA ARG A 804 13.07 -26.48 6.68
C ARG A 804 12.25 -27.72 6.94
#